data_AF-A0A840ACU6-F1
#
_entry.id   AF-A0A840ACU6-F1
#
_cell.length_a   1.000
_cell.length_b   1.000
_cell.length_c   1.000
_cell.angle_alpha   90.00
_cell.angle_beta   90.00
_cell.angle_gamma   90.00
#
_symmetry.space_group_name_H-M   'P 1'
#
loop_
_entity.id
_entity.type
_entity.pdbx_description
1 polymer ?
#
loop_
_entity_poly.entity_id
_entity_poly.type
_entity_poly.pdbx_seq_one_letter_code
_entity_poly.pdbx_strand_id
1 'polypeptide(L)'
;MKPHALFLGAAMALGASPAAMAERVGVLVFDASGSMWNRVEGNRTRIEVARDVVGDYFTRRDQSVPLAVIAYGHNRRGDCRDIEVIAPMGRAAGGTLAQRLRALTPRGMTPLTDSLRQARAQIPATAESADIILVTDGLETCQGDPCALAAEFAAEGINIRAHVVGFGLSRTEVQALSCITEQTGGRLFETNSGAELAEALREVSAAVPPPAVAPPVVAPTPPPPEREAAFDLDARAEAGFTYSIRWRGEARNVDYMGFVQRGADRAPSSAGFNVIGGTSARPNNPARRRAPEQPGEYDLIIRGAHGVIIARQAVEVVAPSMGFDPVGSVAPGSSFVFVYRGPDQASERIVIARPGDPPAQYGPNWNFALSTRGRARLRVPTEPGEYEVRYLNASRTEVMFARRFGVGVPFEDADTTNVAALAAQAAAATRAAPEQDNLPEVEARFRLPDGVPPGPVTWSAVPLDPDLPPEAWAPQEASVVGEGRFAPGRYRVTAIAPGEVEFTADVEILPGQENVFTVQMVPVPEEVRHESPLNGQWRLFMIPPHTNPTPPIPMLDVQMRREGMDGPITGRFELLPALGGTQLAGTTGPLGEPSQDSHGLLRFNICPCEGVPGQFRVSMRPYGVGFAGSLSAGRRGFRAALWPADLPLPDLDPLKEALHGPRP
;
A
#
# COMPACT_ATOMS: atom_id res chain seq x y z
N MET A 1 -16.60 -75.18 65.15
CA MET A 1 -17.15 -73.88 64.74
C MET A 1 -16.04 -72.83 64.78
N LYS A 2 -16.07 -71.94 63.80
CA LYS A 2 -15.29 -70.70 63.59
C LYS A 2 -13.96 -70.78 62.79
N PRO A 3 -13.82 -69.95 61.72
CA PRO A 3 -12.74 -69.97 60.74
C PRO A 3 -11.67 -68.92 61.06
N HIS A 4 -10.46 -69.02 60.50
CA HIS A 4 -9.49 -67.92 60.43
C HIS A 4 -9.03 -67.71 58.99
N ALA A 5 -8.98 -66.43 58.64
CA ALA A 5 -9.05 -65.87 57.30
C ALA A 5 -7.70 -65.88 56.57
N LEU A 6 -7.79 -66.07 55.25
CA LEU A 6 -6.72 -65.84 54.28
C LEU A 6 -6.59 -64.33 54.05
N PHE A 7 -5.43 -63.74 54.36
CA PHE A 7 -5.08 -62.37 53.96
C PHE A 7 -4.32 -62.44 52.63
N LEU A 8 -4.92 -61.89 51.57
CA LEU A 8 -4.30 -61.68 50.28
C LEU A 8 -3.60 -60.31 50.30
N GLY A 9 -2.26 -60.30 50.28
CA GLY A 9 -1.46 -59.08 50.20
C GLY A 9 -1.43 -58.55 48.77
N ALA A 10 -2.06 -57.39 48.54
CA ALA A 10 -1.97 -56.65 47.29
C ALA A 10 -0.70 -55.78 47.29
N ALA A 11 0.25 -56.10 46.40
CA ALA A 11 1.42 -55.27 46.14
C ALA A 11 1.01 -54.05 45.28
N MET A 12 1.04 -52.85 45.87
CA MET A 12 0.90 -51.58 45.15
C MET A 12 2.18 -51.30 44.37
N ALA A 13 2.09 -51.35 43.04
CA ALA A 13 3.08 -50.75 42.16
C ALA A 13 2.90 -49.22 42.18
N LEU A 14 3.88 -48.50 42.73
CA LEU A 14 3.98 -47.05 42.54
C LEU A 14 4.35 -46.77 41.08
N GLY A 15 3.34 -46.51 40.25
CA GLY A 15 3.54 -45.87 38.95
C GLY A 15 4.01 -44.44 39.19
N ALA A 16 5.26 -44.14 38.83
CA ALA A 16 5.71 -42.77 38.69
C ALA A 16 4.89 -42.13 37.57
N SER A 17 3.96 -41.23 37.92
CA SER A 17 3.27 -40.39 36.95
C SER A 17 4.31 -39.63 36.12
N PRO A 18 4.20 -39.57 34.79
CA PRO A 18 5.01 -38.65 34.02
C PRO A 18 4.71 -37.24 34.53
N ALA A 19 5.76 -36.45 34.77
CA ALA A 19 5.58 -35.03 35.09
C ALA A 19 4.72 -34.41 33.99
N ALA A 20 3.55 -33.89 34.34
CA ALA A 20 2.70 -33.14 33.42
C ALA A 20 3.52 -31.97 32.87
N MET A 21 4.00 -32.13 31.64
CA MET A 21 4.65 -31.07 30.86
C MET A 21 3.57 -30.03 30.54
N ALA A 22 3.89 -28.75 30.72
CA ALA A 22 2.91 -27.67 30.67
C ALA A 22 2.16 -27.64 29.32
N GLU A 23 0.83 -27.59 29.38
CA GLU A 23 -0.08 -27.47 28.21
C GLU A 23 0.20 -26.18 27.39
N ARG A 24 0.83 -25.18 28.02
CA ARG A 24 1.19 -23.89 27.41
C ARG A 24 2.59 -23.44 27.82
N VAL A 25 3.35 -22.92 26.87
CA VAL A 25 4.69 -22.33 27.08
C VAL A 25 4.80 -20.94 26.47
N GLY A 26 5.79 -20.16 26.89
CA GLY A 26 6.06 -18.83 26.33
C GLY A 26 7.50 -18.64 25.86
N VAL A 27 7.71 -17.77 24.88
CA VAL A 27 9.04 -17.27 24.49
C VAL A 27 8.97 -15.76 24.37
N LEU A 28 9.83 -15.03 25.08
CA LEU A 28 9.97 -13.59 24.89
C LEU A 28 11.21 -13.31 24.04
N VAL A 29 11.03 -12.58 22.94
CA VAL A 29 12.10 -12.11 22.05
C VAL A 29 12.25 -10.61 22.27
N PHE A 30 13.42 -10.19 22.75
CA PHE A 30 13.69 -8.82 23.16
C PHE A 30 14.68 -8.14 22.21
N ASP A 31 14.24 -7.03 21.64
CA ASP A 31 15.09 -6.14 20.85
C ASP A 31 16.07 -5.39 21.74
N ALA A 32 17.35 -5.63 21.48
CA ALA A 32 18.44 -4.83 22.00
C ALA A 32 19.35 -4.37 20.85
N SER A 33 18.79 -4.07 19.69
CA SER A 33 19.49 -3.49 18.54
C SER A 33 19.84 -2.01 18.77
N GLY A 34 20.76 -1.47 17.97
CA GLY A 34 21.30 -0.12 18.17
C GLY A 34 20.24 1.00 18.18
N SER A 35 19.09 0.82 17.52
CA SER A 35 17.97 1.78 17.50
C SER A 35 17.35 1.99 18.87
N MET A 36 17.46 1.02 19.78
CA MET A 36 16.92 1.10 21.15
C MET A 36 17.59 2.19 22.01
N TRP A 37 18.68 2.81 21.53
CA TRP A 37 19.26 4.02 22.13
C TRP A 37 18.45 5.30 21.86
N ASN A 38 17.51 5.25 20.91
CA ASN A 38 16.62 6.37 20.63
C ASN A 38 15.80 6.71 21.88
N ARG A 39 15.42 7.98 21.97
CA ARG A 39 14.64 8.49 23.10
C ARG A 39 13.17 8.09 22.95
N VAL A 40 12.53 7.94 24.10
CA VAL A 40 11.08 7.96 24.25
C VAL A 40 10.69 9.28 24.94
N GLU A 41 9.40 9.64 25.02
CA GLU A 41 8.98 10.86 25.72
C GLU A 41 9.68 11.06 27.08
N GLY A 42 10.30 12.22 27.26
CA GLY A 42 11.14 12.56 28.42
C GLY A 42 12.65 12.39 28.17
N ASN A 43 13.41 12.17 29.25
CA ASN A 43 14.89 12.09 29.22
C ASN A 43 15.43 10.64 29.18
N ARG A 44 14.57 9.65 28.95
CA ARG A 44 14.94 8.23 28.97
C ARG A 44 15.03 7.65 27.56
N THR A 45 15.88 6.64 27.39
CA THR A 45 16.01 5.87 26.16
C THR A 45 15.00 4.72 26.11
N ARG A 46 14.69 4.23 24.90
CA ARG A 46 13.79 3.09 24.70
C ARG A 46 14.30 1.87 25.46
N ILE A 47 15.59 1.58 25.40
CA ILE A 47 16.19 0.45 26.11
C ILE A 47 16.01 0.54 27.63
N GLU A 48 16.15 1.72 28.22
CA GLU A 48 15.97 1.90 29.67
C GLU A 48 14.53 1.63 30.08
N VAL A 49 13.56 2.12 29.31
CA VAL A 49 12.14 1.90 29.59
C VAL A 49 11.75 0.44 29.36
N ALA A 50 12.19 -0.16 28.25
CA ALA A 50 11.89 -1.53 27.91
C ALA A 50 12.46 -2.53 28.94
N ARG A 51 13.67 -2.29 29.46
CA ARG A 51 14.28 -3.12 30.53
C ARG A 51 13.49 -3.10 31.83
N ASP A 52 13.02 -1.92 32.24
CA ASP A 52 12.25 -1.80 33.46
C ASP A 52 10.90 -2.50 33.32
N VAL A 53 10.18 -2.22 32.23
CA VAL A 53 8.84 -2.77 32.00
C VAL A 53 8.87 -4.29 31.80
N VAL A 54 9.78 -4.81 30.98
CA VAL A 54 9.93 -6.26 30.77
C VAL A 54 10.49 -6.95 32.02
N GLY A 55 11.38 -6.28 32.76
CA GLY A 55 11.85 -6.76 34.06
C GLY A 55 10.71 -6.93 35.07
N ASP A 56 9.82 -5.93 35.16
CA ASP A 56 8.63 -5.99 36.00
C ASP A 56 7.67 -7.09 35.54
N TYR A 57 7.46 -7.23 34.23
CA TYR A 57 6.69 -8.32 33.65
C TYR A 57 7.19 -9.70 34.11
N PHE A 58 8.50 -9.95 34.08
CA PHE A 58 9.06 -11.23 34.52
C PHE A 58 8.76 -11.55 35.99
N THR A 59 8.62 -10.53 36.84
CA THR A 59 8.29 -10.72 38.26
C THR A 59 6.80 -10.97 38.50
N ARG A 60 5.91 -10.37 37.69
CA ARG A 60 4.46 -10.40 37.88
C ARG A 60 3.72 -11.49 37.10
N ARG A 61 4.34 -12.05 36.06
CA ARG A 61 3.76 -13.13 35.25
C ARG A 61 3.45 -14.37 36.09
N ASP A 62 2.59 -15.23 35.57
CA ASP A 62 2.42 -16.58 36.13
C ASP A 62 3.72 -17.39 35.98
N GLN A 63 4.36 -17.69 37.11
CA GLN A 63 5.61 -18.46 37.17
C GLN A 63 5.40 -19.96 36.89
N SER A 64 4.14 -20.43 36.85
CA SER A 64 3.80 -21.82 36.52
C SER A 64 4.05 -22.13 35.03
N VAL A 65 3.89 -21.13 34.16
CA VAL A 65 4.11 -21.21 32.71
C VAL A 65 5.62 -21.14 32.40
N PRO A 66 6.22 -22.16 31.76
CA PRO A 66 7.61 -22.10 31.31
C PRO A 66 7.84 -20.96 30.32
N LEU A 67 8.96 -20.26 30.44
CA LEU A 67 9.34 -19.14 29.59
C LEU A 67 10.80 -19.28 29.13
N ALA A 68 11.05 -19.15 27.83
CA ALA A 68 12.37 -18.85 27.28
C ALA A 68 12.51 -17.35 27.02
N VAL A 69 13.72 -16.82 27.11
CA VAL A 69 14.03 -15.42 26.79
C VAL A 69 15.18 -15.38 25.81
N ILE A 70 14.97 -14.70 24.69
CA ILE A 70 15.93 -14.47 23.62
C ILE A 70 16.13 -12.98 23.49
N ALA A 71 17.36 -12.54 23.26
CA ALA A 71 17.66 -11.16 22.90
C ALA A 71 18.53 -11.13 21.65
N TYR A 72 18.40 -10.08 20.85
CA TYR A 72 19.27 -9.85 19.70
C TYR A 72 19.89 -8.46 19.70
N GLY A 73 21.01 -8.33 18.99
CA GLY A 73 21.68 -7.05 18.74
C GLY A 73 22.44 -6.46 19.94
N HIS A 74 22.67 -7.18 21.04
CA HIS A 74 23.31 -6.62 22.23
C HIS A 74 24.81 -6.87 22.39
N ASN A 75 25.46 -7.66 21.54
CA ASN A 75 26.87 -8.00 21.70
C ASN A 75 27.75 -7.45 20.58
N ARG A 76 27.32 -7.56 19.31
CA ARG A 76 28.15 -7.35 18.12
C ARG A 76 27.49 -6.41 17.12
N ARG A 77 28.23 -5.38 16.70
CA ARG A 77 27.76 -4.39 15.72
C ARG A 77 27.80 -4.98 14.30
N GLY A 78 26.70 -4.83 13.55
CA GLY A 78 26.62 -5.25 12.14
C GLY A 78 26.53 -6.76 11.90
N ASP A 79 26.36 -7.58 12.94
CA ASP A 79 26.25 -9.04 12.81
C ASP A 79 24.79 -9.50 12.95
N CYS A 80 24.22 -10.02 11.87
CA CYS A 80 22.87 -10.57 11.84
C CYS A 80 22.72 -11.90 12.59
N ARG A 81 23.83 -12.52 12.99
CA ARG A 81 23.84 -13.72 13.85
C ARG A 81 23.91 -13.37 15.33
N ASP A 82 23.76 -12.09 15.68
CA ASP A 82 23.82 -11.63 17.06
C ASP A 82 22.51 -11.87 17.81
N ILE A 83 22.23 -13.15 18.08
CA ILE A 83 21.04 -13.61 18.79
C ILE A 83 21.50 -14.53 19.92
N GLU A 84 21.06 -14.27 21.14
CA GLU A 84 21.42 -15.02 22.34
C GLU A 84 20.18 -15.52 23.08
N VAL A 85 20.18 -16.79 23.46
CA VAL A 85 19.21 -17.35 24.40
C VAL A 85 19.62 -16.96 25.82
N ILE A 86 19.09 -15.85 26.32
CA ILE A 86 19.35 -15.31 27.66
C ILE A 86 18.92 -16.29 28.76
N ALA A 87 17.82 -16.99 28.52
CA ALA A 87 17.32 -18.07 29.35
C ALA A 87 16.64 -19.14 28.48
N PRO A 88 17.06 -20.41 28.57
CA PRO A 88 16.39 -21.50 27.87
C PRO A 88 15.00 -21.76 28.46
N MET A 89 14.17 -22.50 27.73
CA MET A 89 12.81 -22.84 28.15
C MET A 89 12.77 -23.48 29.54
N GLY A 90 12.09 -22.84 30.48
CA GLY A 90 11.98 -23.34 31.85
C GLY A 90 11.31 -22.36 32.81
N ARG A 91 11.38 -22.66 34.11
CA ARG A 91 10.80 -21.83 35.19
C ARG A 91 11.89 -20.99 35.87
N ALA A 92 12.54 -20.12 35.11
CA ALA A 92 13.52 -19.19 35.68
C ALA A 92 12.83 -18.13 36.56
N ALA A 93 13.43 -17.82 37.71
CA ALA A 93 12.92 -16.80 38.62
C ALA A 93 12.94 -15.41 37.96
N GLY A 94 11.82 -14.68 38.05
CA GLY A 94 11.66 -13.37 37.40
C GLY A 94 12.75 -12.36 37.73
N GLY A 95 13.20 -12.30 38.98
CA GLY A 95 14.28 -11.39 39.40
C GLY A 95 15.62 -11.68 38.73
N THR A 96 15.94 -12.95 38.48
CA THR A 96 17.16 -13.36 37.76
C THR A 96 17.09 -12.99 36.28
N LEU A 97 15.92 -13.17 35.64
CA LEU A 97 15.71 -12.75 34.25
C LEU A 97 15.82 -11.23 34.10
N ALA A 98 15.22 -10.47 35.03
CA ALA A 98 15.31 -9.01 35.04
C ALA A 98 16.75 -8.51 35.18
N GLN A 99 17.58 -9.16 36.02
CA GLN A 99 19.00 -8.82 36.14
C GLN A 99 19.78 -9.09 34.84
N ARG A 100 19.53 -10.22 34.18
CA ARG A 100 20.17 -10.55 32.89
C ARG A 100 19.77 -9.56 31.79
N LEU A 101 18.50 -9.18 31.73
CA LEU A 101 17.99 -8.21 30.76
C LEU A 101 18.62 -6.81 30.93
N ARG A 102 18.84 -6.39 32.19
CA ARG A 102 19.50 -5.11 32.50
C ARG A 102 20.97 -5.05 32.08
N ALA A 103 21.64 -6.20 31.97
CA ALA A 103 23.05 -6.29 31.58
C ALA A 103 23.29 -6.20 30.06
N LEU A 104 22.23 -6.28 29.24
CA LEU A 104 22.35 -6.15 27.79
C LEU A 104 22.91 -4.77 27.42
N THR A 105 23.43 -4.58 26.22
CA THR A 105 23.87 -3.26 25.74
C THR A 105 23.54 -3.11 24.27
N PRO A 106 22.68 -2.17 23.83
CA PRO A 106 22.28 -2.15 22.43
C PRO A 106 23.42 -1.77 21.49
N ARG A 107 23.68 -2.57 20.46
CA ARG A 107 24.86 -2.41 19.58
C ARG A 107 24.69 -2.85 18.12
N GLY A 108 23.82 -3.81 17.87
CA GLY A 108 23.76 -4.64 16.67
C GLY A 108 22.56 -4.36 15.77
N MET A 109 22.35 -5.28 14.84
CA MET A 109 21.27 -5.27 13.84
C MET A 109 19.97 -5.86 14.41
N THR A 110 18.91 -5.88 13.60
CA THR A 110 17.56 -6.37 13.96
C THR A 110 17.20 -7.64 13.16
N PRO A 111 17.78 -8.81 13.48
CA PRO A 111 17.51 -10.08 12.79
C PRO A 111 16.20 -10.73 13.28
N LEU A 112 15.05 -10.13 12.95
CA LEU A 112 13.73 -10.55 13.46
C LEU A 112 13.39 -12.00 13.09
N THR A 113 13.56 -12.36 11.83
CA THR A 113 13.24 -13.66 11.25
C THR A 113 14.06 -14.76 11.91
N ASP A 114 15.37 -14.56 12.01
CA ASP A 114 16.26 -15.55 12.64
C ASP A 114 16.00 -15.66 14.15
N SER A 115 15.62 -14.56 14.81
CA SER A 115 15.26 -14.55 16.23
C SER A 115 13.95 -15.30 16.50
N LEU A 116 12.94 -15.13 15.63
CA LEU A 116 11.69 -15.89 15.68
C LEU A 116 11.96 -17.38 15.40
N ARG A 117 12.85 -17.72 14.47
CA ARG A 117 13.24 -19.12 14.21
C ARG A 117 13.91 -19.74 15.44
N GLN A 118 14.77 -19.01 16.14
CA GLN A 118 15.33 -19.47 17.40
C GLN A 118 14.28 -19.59 18.51
N ALA A 119 13.30 -18.69 18.55
CA ALA A 119 12.18 -18.78 19.48
C ALA A 119 11.40 -20.08 19.27
N ARG A 120 11.09 -20.42 18.01
CA ARG A 120 10.47 -21.70 17.65
C ARG A 120 11.29 -22.90 18.14
N ALA A 121 12.61 -22.86 18.00
CA ALA A 121 13.50 -23.94 18.45
C ALA A 121 13.49 -24.14 19.98
N GLN A 122 13.09 -23.15 20.76
CA GLN A 122 12.90 -23.28 22.22
C GLN A 122 11.57 -23.93 22.60
N ILE A 123 10.59 -23.99 21.68
CA ILE A 123 9.25 -24.55 21.95
C ILE A 123 9.34 -26.08 21.84
N PRO A 124 9.05 -26.84 22.92
CA PRO A 124 9.05 -28.29 22.89
C PRO A 124 7.98 -28.82 21.93
N ALA A 125 8.29 -29.89 21.20
CA ALA A 125 7.32 -30.54 20.30
C ALA A 125 6.09 -31.11 21.03
N THR A 126 6.17 -31.29 22.35
CA THR A 126 5.08 -31.79 23.20
C THR A 126 4.15 -30.69 23.72
N ALA A 127 4.40 -29.41 23.41
CA ALA A 127 3.54 -28.31 23.84
C ALA A 127 2.24 -28.31 23.01
N GLU A 128 1.09 -28.10 23.66
CA GLU A 128 -0.20 -27.97 22.95
C GLU A 128 -0.36 -26.55 22.38
N SER A 129 0.15 -25.55 23.07
CA SER A 129 0.15 -24.15 22.64
C SER A 129 1.41 -23.40 23.10
N ALA A 130 1.79 -22.38 22.33
CA ALA A 130 2.91 -21.51 22.67
C ALA A 130 2.65 -20.06 22.29
N ASP A 131 3.06 -19.13 23.15
CA ASP A 131 3.04 -17.70 22.85
C ASP A 131 4.45 -17.17 22.65
N ILE A 132 4.72 -16.58 21.49
CA ILE A 132 5.94 -15.81 21.23
C ILE A 132 5.60 -14.34 21.40
N ILE A 133 6.34 -13.63 22.25
CA ILE A 133 6.16 -12.19 22.51
C ILE A 133 7.38 -11.47 21.96
N LEU A 134 7.24 -10.85 20.78
CA LEU A 134 8.27 -10.03 20.17
C LEU A 134 8.13 -8.58 20.63
N VAL A 135 9.13 -8.06 21.32
CA VAL A 135 9.23 -6.65 21.70
C VAL A 135 10.31 -6.00 20.83
N THR A 136 9.94 -5.09 19.92
CA THR A 136 10.87 -4.51 18.94
C THR A 136 10.62 -3.03 18.66
N ASP A 137 11.69 -2.28 18.37
CA ASP A 137 11.62 -0.86 17.95
C ASP A 137 12.00 -0.63 16.48
N GLY A 138 12.08 -1.72 15.69
CA GLY A 138 12.56 -1.67 14.31
C GLY A 138 11.95 -2.75 13.41
N LEU A 139 12.11 -2.56 12.10
CA LEU A 139 11.84 -3.59 11.10
C LEU A 139 13.05 -4.50 10.89
N GLU A 140 12.85 -5.58 10.16
CA GLU A 140 13.91 -6.52 9.76
C GLU A 140 15.02 -5.80 8.98
N THR A 141 16.27 -5.90 9.43
CA THR A 141 17.45 -5.31 8.76
C THR A 141 18.46 -6.35 8.27
N CYS A 142 18.14 -7.64 8.43
CA CYS A 142 19.03 -8.75 8.11
C CYS A 142 18.54 -9.61 6.93
N GLN A 143 17.74 -9.02 6.04
CA GLN A 143 17.24 -9.65 4.81
C GLN A 143 16.41 -10.92 5.04
N GLY A 144 15.83 -11.07 6.24
CA GLY A 144 14.85 -12.10 6.54
C GLY A 144 13.44 -11.72 6.06
N ASP A 145 12.54 -12.70 6.03
CA ASP A 145 11.11 -12.50 5.83
C ASP A 145 10.34 -13.04 7.05
N PRO A 146 9.99 -12.18 8.01
CA PRO A 146 9.29 -12.61 9.21
C PRO A 146 7.83 -13.00 8.92
N CYS A 147 7.24 -12.51 7.82
CA CYS A 147 5.87 -12.86 7.40
C CYS A 147 5.83 -14.30 6.86
N ALA A 148 6.78 -14.66 6.00
CA ALA A 148 6.90 -16.03 5.49
C ALA A 148 7.12 -17.03 6.63
N LEU A 149 8.01 -16.70 7.58
CA LEU A 149 8.25 -17.55 8.74
C LEU A 149 7.01 -17.68 9.65
N ALA A 150 6.21 -16.61 9.79
CA ALA A 150 4.96 -16.69 10.54
C ALA A 150 3.92 -17.60 9.88
N ALA A 151 3.88 -17.63 8.54
CA ALA A 151 3.06 -18.59 7.81
C ALA A 151 3.54 -20.03 8.01
N GLU A 152 4.86 -20.27 8.12
CA GLU A 152 5.40 -21.59 8.50
C GLU A 152 4.90 -22.01 9.88
N PHE A 153 4.98 -21.13 10.89
CA PHE A 153 4.47 -21.42 12.25
C PHE A 153 2.98 -21.77 12.25
N ALA A 154 2.18 -21.08 11.44
CA ALA A 154 0.74 -21.32 11.33
C ALA A 154 0.40 -22.68 10.69
N ALA A 155 1.30 -23.23 9.88
CA ALA A 155 1.15 -24.54 9.26
C ALA A 155 1.61 -25.71 10.16
N GLU A 156 2.21 -25.41 11.32
CA GLU A 156 2.67 -26.43 12.26
C GLU A 156 1.53 -27.02 13.10
N GLY A 157 1.73 -28.25 13.60
CA GLY A 157 0.77 -28.93 14.48
C GLY A 157 0.70 -28.39 15.92
N ILE A 158 1.44 -27.32 16.24
CA ILE A 158 1.45 -26.66 17.55
C ILE A 158 0.76 -25.30 17.39
N ASN A 159 -0.17 -24.96 18.30
CA ASN A 159 -0.83 -23.65 18.25
C ASN A 159 0.13 -22.54 18.74
N ILE A 160 0.97 -22.05 17.82
CA ILE A 160 1.94 -20.97 18.08
C ILE A 160 1.30 -19.64 17.73
N ARG A 161 1.17 -18.75 18.72
CA ARG A 161 0.71 -17.36 18.54
C ARG A 161 1.87 -16.41 18.73
N ALA A 162 2.22 -15.64 17.71
CA ALA A 162 3.27 -14.63 17.79
C ALA A 162 2.64 -13.24 17.96
N HIS A 163 2.80 -12.67 19.14
CA HIS A 163 2.42 -11.30 19.49
C HIS A 163 3.57 -10.35 19.15
N VAL A 164 3.25 -9.19 18.60
CA VAL A 164 4.22 -8.15 18.26
C VAL A 164 3.89 -6.90 19.06
N VAL A 165 4.86 -6.43 19.83
CA VAL A 165 4.79 -5.21 20.62
C VAL A 165 5.81 -4.24 20.03
N GLY A 166 5.33 -3.35 19.16
CA GLY A 166 6.14 -2.31 18.53
C GLY A 166 6.34 -1.15 19.51
N PHE A 167 7.59 -0.86 19.86
CA PHE A 167 7.94 0.14 20.86
C PHE A 167 8.64 1.36 20.25
N GLY A 168 7.94 2.47 20.11
CA GLY A 168 8.45 3.68 19.44
C GLY A 168 8.55 3.55 17.92
N LEU A 169 7.73 2.70 17.32
CA LEU A 169 7.55 2.56 15.88
C LEU A 169 6.38 3.42 15.40
N SER A 170 6.46 3.94 14.17
CA SER A 170 5.32 4.58 13.52
C SER A 170 4.22 3.56 13.19
N ARG A 171 2.98 4.03 13.00
CA ARG A 171 1.85 3.16 12.58
C ARG A 171 2.13 2.34 11.33
N THR A 172 2.83 2.93 10.35
CA THR A 172 3.20 2.24 9.12
C THR A 172 4.22 1.14 9.35
N GLU A 173 5.18 1.35 10.25
CA GLU A 173 6.18 0.33 10.60
C GLU A 173 5.56 -0.79 11.44
N VAL A 174 4.70 -0.47 12.40
CA VAL A 174 3.95 -1.49 13.16
C VAL A 174 3.05 -2.32 12.23
N GLN A 175 2.37 -1.68 11.27
CA GLN A 175 1.55 -2.37 10.27
C GLN A 175 2.38 -3.29 9.36
N ALA A 176 3.64 -2.96 9.06
CA ALA A 176 4.51 -3.84 8.27
C ALA A 176 4.81 -5.18 8.97
N LEU A 177 4.65 -5.26 10.30
CA LEU A 177 4.79 -6.50 11.08
C LEU A 177 3.44 -7.22 11.35
N SER A 178 2.31 -6.67 10.86
CA SER A 178 0.96 -7.23 11.09
C SER A 178 0.82 -8.67 10.65
N CYS A 179 1.45 -9.02 9.51
CA CYS A 179 1.49 -10.38 8.96
C CYS A 179 1.89 -11.43 10.01
N ILE A 180 2.83 -11.13 10.92
CA ILE A 180 3.31 -12.07 11.94
C ILE A 180 2.15 -12.48 12.85
N THR A 181 1.38 -11.48 13.29
CA THR A 181 0.25 -11.67 14.18
C THR A 181 -0.98 -12.23 13.44
N GLU A 182 -1.19 -11.85 12.18
CA GLU A 182 -2.31 -12.30 11.36
C GLU A 182 -2.20 -13.79 10.99
N GLN A 183 -1.00 -14.25 10.64
CA GLN A 183 -0.75 -15.65 10.29
C GLN A 183 -0.85 -16.56 11.52
N THR A 184 -0.32 -16.13 12.66
CA THR A 184 -0.24 -16.95 13.88
C THR A 184 -1.43 -16.78 14.85
N GLY A 185 -2.35 -15.85 14.57
CA GLY A 185 -3.45 -15.52 15.50
C GLY A 185 -2.98 -14.80 16.77
N GLY A 186 -1.81 -14.16 16.72
CA GLY A 186 -1.29 -13.29 17.77
C GLY A 186 -1.96 -11.91 17.78
N ARG A 187 -1.36 -10.98 18.53
CA ARG A 187 -1.87 -9.61 18.69
C ARG A 187 -0.77 -8.60 18.40
N LEU A 188 -1.13 -7.52 17.73
CA LEU A 188 -0.25 -6.41 17.41
C LEU A 188 -0.53 -5.24 18.35
N PHE A 189 0.52 -4.67 18.94
CA PHE A 189 0.43 -3.52 19.84
C PHE A 189 1.35 -2.41 19.35
N GLU A 190 0.79 -1.21 19.21
CA GLU A 190 1.54 0.03 19.03
C GLU A 190 1.75 0.64 20.42
N THR A 191 3.02 0.82 20.82
CA THR A 191 3.36 1.36 22.14
C THR A 191 4.40 2.47 21.97
N ASN A 192 4.11 3.65 22.52
CA ASN A 192 4.93 4.84 22.45
C ASN A 192 5.41 5.29 23.83
N SER A 193 4.98 4.63 24.90
CA SER A 193 5.39 4.91 26.27
C SER A 193 5.59 3.62 27.09
N GLY A 194 6.28 3.73 28.23
CA GLY A 194 6.46 2.59 29.14
C GLY A 194 5.14 2.08 29.74
N ALA A 195 4.15 2.95 29.92
CA ALA A 195 2.83 2.56 30.42
C ALA A 195 2.07 1.70 29.40
N GLU A 196 2.11 2.10 28.12
CA GLU A 196 1.51 1.33 27.02
C GLU A 196 2.21 -0.01 26.81
N LEU A 197 3.56 -0.04 26.89
CA LEU A 197 4.33 -1.27 26.84
C LEU A 197 3.95 -2.24 27.98
N ALA A 198 3.77 -1.72 29.20
CA ALA A 198 3.38 -2.53 30.35
C ALA A 198 1.97 -3.12 30.18
N GLU A 199 1.04 -2.32 29.65
CA GLU A 199 -0.33 -2.75 29.38
C GLU A 199 -0.38 -3.82 28.28
N ALA A 200 0.35 -3.63 27.18
CA ALA A 200 0.45 -4.63 26.11
C ALA A 200 0.97 -5.98 26.64
N LEU A 201 2.03 -5.99 27.45
CA LEU A 201 2.55 -7.23 28.04
C LEU A 201 1.55 -7.89 29.02
N ARG A 202 0.81 -7.08 29.79
CA ARG A 202 -0.26 -7.58 30.67
C ARG A 202 -1.37 -8.26 29.87
N GLU A 203 -1.78 -7.65 28.77
CA GLU A 203 -2.83 -8.13 27.90
C GLU A 203 -2.45 -9.42 27.15
N VAL A 204 -1.20 -9.56 26.68
CA VAL A 204 -0.70 -10.81 26.09
C VAL A 204 -0.65 -11.94 27.11
N SER A 205 -0.36 -11.59 28.36
CA SER A 205 -0.16 -12.55 29.46
C SER A 205 -1.44 -12.89 30.20
N ALA A 206 -2.53 -12.18 29.95
CA ALA A 206 -3.85 -12.54 30.45
C ALA A 206 -4.23 -13.90 29.85
N ALA A 207 -4.53 -14.87 30.72
CA ALA A 207 -5.00 -16.16 30.27
C ALA A 207 -6.30 -15.97 29.46
N VAL A 208 -6.29 -16.42 28.20
CA VAL A 208 -7.55 -16.72 27.51
C VAL A 208 -8.23 -17.79 28.37
N PRO A 209 -9.43 -17.55 28.93
CA PRO A 209 -10.10 -18.56 29.73
C PRO A 209 -10.35 -19.79 28.84
N PRO A 210 -10.14 -21.02 29.35
CA PRO A 210 -10.41 -22.22 28.59
C PRO A 210 -11.89 -22.26 28.18
N PRO A 211 -12.22 -22.85 27.02
CA PRO A 211 -13.60 -23.01 26.61
C PRO A 211 -14.34 -23.81 27.70
N ALA A 212 -15.40 -23.23 28.26
CA ALA A 212 -16.20 -23.90 29.27
C ALA A 212 -16.80 -25.18 28.68
N VAL A 213 -16.64 -26.29 29.41
CA VAL A 213 -17.19 -27.60 29.08
C VAL A 213 -18.69 -27.48 28.79
N ALA A 214 -19.11 -27.93 27.61
CA ALA A 214 -20.50 -27.91 27.16
C ALA A 214 -21.38 -28.82 28.05
N PRO A 215 -22.54 -28.35 28.54
CA PRO A 215 -23.60 -29.23 29.07
C PRO A 215 -24.28 -30.00 27.92
N PRO A 216 -24.97 -31.12 28.21
CA PRO A 216 -25.45 -32.06 27.19
C PRO A 216 -26.47 -31.42 26.25
N VAL A 217 -26.35 -31.80 24.98
CA VAL A 217 -27.12 -31.32 23.83
C VAL A 217 -28.62 -31.36 24.11
N VAL A 218 -29.20 -30.18 24.36
CA VAL A 218 -30.60 -29.92 24.04
C VAL A 218 -30.65 -29.65 22.55
N ALA A 219 -31.57 -30.31 21.86
CA ALA A 219 -31.82 -30.14 20.42
C ALA A 219 -31.75 -28.66 20.03
N PRO A 220 -31.08 -28.30 18.91
CA PRO A 220 -30.92 -26.91 18.55
C PRO A 220 -32.31 -26.29 18.43
N THR A 221 -32.57 -25.30 19.28
CA THR A 221 -33.59 -24.29 19.02
C THR A 221 -33.39 -23.84 17.59
N PRO A 222 -34.43 -23.84 16.72
CA PRO A 222 -34.27 -23.39 15.35
C PRO A 222 -33.58 -22.03 15.37
N PRO A 223 -32.56 -21.82 14.50
CA PRO A 223 -31.83 -20.57 14.48
C PRO A 223 -32.84 -19.43 14.43
N PRO A 224 -32.62 -18.35 15.20
CA PRO A 224 -33.46 -17.15 15.06
C PRO A 224 -33.56 -16.85 13.57
N PRO A 225 -34.76 -16.55 13.04
CA PRO A 225 -35.00 -16.50 11.60
C PRO A 225 -33.88 -15.66 11.00
N GLU A 226 -33.17 -16.26 10.03
CA GLU A 226 -32.17 -15.57 9.21
C GLU A 226 -32.80 -14.24 8.85
N ARG A 227 -32.36 -13.16 9.50
CA ARG A 227 -32.67 -11.85 8.97
C ARG A 227 -31.83 -11.82 7.71
N GLU A 228 -32.49 -12.09 6.59
CA GLU A 228 -32.00 -11.87 5.24
C GLU A 228 -31.39 -10.48 5.19
N ALA A 229 -30.10 -10.38 5.47
CA ALA A 229 -29.31 -9.26 5.00
C ALA A 229 -29.25 -9.46 3.49
N ALA A 230 -30.26 -8.95 2.79
CA ALA A 230 -30.29 -8.95 1.34
C ALA A 230 -29.30 -7.88 0.89
N PHE A 231 -28.14 -8.33 0.39
CA PHE A 231 -27.41 -7.51 -0.53
C PHE A 231 -28.29 -7.32 -1.76
N ASP A 232 -28.20 -6.16 -2.42
CA ASP A 232 -28.84 -5.96 -3.72
C ASP A 232 -27.99 -6.52 -4.88
N LEU A 233 -27.02 -7.38 -4.57
CA LEU A 233 -26.28 -8.18 -5.53
C LEU A 233 -27.04 -9.48 -5.79
N ASP A 234 -27.13 -9.90 -7.04
CA ASP A 234 -27.69 -11.23 -7.37
C ASP A 234 -26.81 -12.37 -6.85
N ALA A 235 -27.35 -13.60 -6.94
CA ALA A 235 -26.63 -14.82 -6.57
C ALA A 235 -25.41 -15.11 -7.47
N ARG A 236 -25.13 -14.27 -8.46
CA ARG A 236 -24.03 -14.44 -9.41
C ARG A 236 -23.32 -13.12 -9.71
N ALA A 237 -22.01 -13.20 -9.87
CA ALA A 237 -21.15 -12.07 -10.22
C ALA A 237 -20.11 -12.52 -11.24
N GLU A 238 -19.63 -11.64 -12.11
CA GLU A 238 -18.54 -11.93 -13.03
C GLU A 238 -17.18 -11.72 -12.36
N ALA A 239 -16.25 -12.63 -12.63
CA ALA A 239 -14.92 -12.56 -12.06
C ALA A 239 -14.19 -11.25 -12.43
N GLY A 240 -13.55 -10.62 -11.45
CA GLY A 240 -12.77 -9.38 -11.63
C GLY A 240 -13.59 -8.09 -11.80
N PHE A 241 -14.91 -8.16 -11.99
CA PHE A 241 -15.78 -6.98 -12.08
C PHE A 241 -16.04 -6.35 -10.71
N THR A 242 -16.23 -5.03 -10.70
CA THR A 242 -16.51 -4.26 -9.48
C THR A 242 -17.97 -3.86 -9.40
N TYR A 243 -18.64 -4.30 -8.33
CA TYR A 243 -20.06 -4.09 -8.08
C TYR A 243 -20.30 -2.99 -7.06
N SER A 244 -21.38 -2.21 -7.23
CA SER A 244 -21.91 -1.32 -6.21
C SER A 244 -22.96 -2.06 -5.37
N ILE A 245 -22.58 -2.49 -4.18
CA ILE A 245 -23.40 -3.39 -3.36
C ILE A 245 -24.03 -2.62 -2.21
N ARG A 246 -25.35 -2.49 -2.22
CA ARG A 246 -26.15 -2.01 -1.10
C ARG A 246 -26.43 -3.17 -0.15
N TRP A 247 -26.51 -2.86 1.14
CA TRP A 247 -27.04 -3.79 2.14
C TRP A 247 -28.15 -3.13 2.95
N ARG A 248 -29.04 -3.95 3.51
CA ARG A 248 -30.04 -3.54 4.50
C ARG A 248 -29.62 -4.04 5.88
N GLY A 249 -29.58 -3.16 6.88
CA GLY A 249 -29.16 -3.48 8.25
C GLY A 249 -28.16 -2.48 8.83
N GLU A 250 -27.72 -2.74 10.06
CA GLU A 250 -26.71 -1.92 10.74
C GLU A 250 -25.31 -2.45 10.46
N ALA A 251 -24.42 -1.57 10.00
CA ALA A 251 -22.99 -1.82 9.92
C ALA A 251 -22.24 -0.53 10.29
N ARG A 252 -20.99 -0.65 10.74
CA ARG A 252 -20.15 0.49 11.09
C ARG A 252 -19.19 0.80 9.94
N ASN A 253 -18.74 2.05 9.90
CA ASN A 253 -17.73 2.52 8.96
C ASN A 253 -16.40 1.75 9.07
N VAL A 254 -16.11 1.09 10.19
CA VAL A 254 -14.89 0.27 10.42
C VAL A 254 -15.06 -1.22 10.12
N ASP A 255 -16.29 -1.66 9.79
CA ASP A 255 -16.53 -3.05 9.44
C ASP A 255 -16.02 -3.31 8.02
N TYR A 256 -15.79 -4.57 7.66
CA TYR A 256 -15.24 -4.96 6.36
C TYR A 256 -16.30 -5.65 5.52
N MET A 257 -16.26 -5.49 4.21
CA MET A 257 -17.08 -6.26 3.28
C MET A 257 -16.18 -6.83 2.20
N GLY A 258 -16.53 -8.01 1.70
CA GLY A 258 -15.94 -8.56 0.50
C GLY A 258 -16.32 -10.02 0.29
N PHE A 259 -15.77 -10.58 -0.77
CA PHE A 259 -15.97 -11.97 -1.14
C PHE A 259 -14.96 -12.87 -0.41
N VAL A 260 -15.44 -13.99 0.11
CA VAL A 260 -14.65 -15.04 0.75
C VAL A 260 -15.01 -16.38 0.13
N GLN A 261 -14.13 -17.39 0.21
CA GLN A 261 -14.49 -18.74 -0.23
C GLN A 261 -15.74 -19.22 0.52
N ARG A 262 -16.61 -19.99 -0.14
CA ARG A 262 -17.86 -20.45 0.48
C ARG A 262 -17.60 -21.13 1.83
N GLY A 263 -18.32 -20.67 2.86
CA GLY A 263 -18.21 -21.18 4.22
C GLY A 263 -16.98 -20.70 5.00
N ALA A 264 -16.13 -19.85 4.41
CA ALA A 264 -15.00 -19.29 5.12
C ALA A 264 -15.45 -18.18 6.09
N ASP A 265 -15.00 -18.30 7.34
CA ASP A 265 -15.20 -17.26 8.37
C ASP A 265 -13.97 -16.34 8.51
N ARG A 266 -12.90 -16.63 7.76
CA ARG A 266 -11.65 -15.85 7.73
C ARG A 266 -11.64 -14.95 6.49
N ALA A 267 -11.32 -13.67 6.69
CA ALA A 267 -11.19 -12.71 5.61
C ALA A 267 -9.88 -12.95 4.84
N PRO A 268 -9.91 -13.09 3.50
CA PRO A 268 -8.72 -13.09 2.68
C PRO A 268 -8.13 -11.68 2.61
N SER A 269 -6.81 -11.55 2.60
CA SER A 269 -6.12 -10.32 2.21
C SER A 269 -6.25 -10.15 0.69
N SER A 270 -7.33 -9.50 0.24
CA SER A 270 -7.55 -9.24 -1.18
C SER A 270 -8.09 -7.84 -1.39
N ALA A 271 -7.80 -7.26 -2.55
CA ALA A 271 -8.32 -5.94 -2.92
C ALA A 271 -9.85 -5.92 -3.12
N GLY A 272 -10.52 -7.07 -3.03
CA GLY A 272 -11.98 -7.22 -2.98
C GLY A 272 -12.57 -7.27 -1.56
N PHE A 273 -11.74 -7.25 -0.51
CA PHE A 273 -12.15 -7.32 0.89
C PHE A 273 -11.59 -6.14 1.69
N ASN A 274 -12.39 -5.09 1.86
CA ASN A 274 -11.95 -3.82 2.44
C ASN A 274 -12.97 -3.28 3.45
N VAL A 275 -12.57 -2.23 4.18
CA VAL A 275 -13.44 -1.51 5.10
C VAL A 275 -14.61 -0.85 4.34
N ILE A 276 -15.83 -0.90 4.87
CA ILE A 276 -17.05 -0.30 4.28
C ILE A 276 -17.26 1.15 4.73
N GLY A 277 -16.22 1.88 5.08
CA GLY A 277 -16.33 3.30 5.43
C GLY A 277 -15.08 4.09 5.09
N GLY A 278 -15.27 5.40 4.97
CA GLY A 278 -14.21 6.39 4.78
C GLY A 278 -13.83 7.09 6.07
N THR A 279 -13.51 8.39 5.99
CA THR A 279 -13.19 9.23 7.16
C THR A 279 -14.43 9.64 7.95
N SER A 280 -15.63 9.39 7.40
CA SER A 280 -16.90 9.68 8.07
C SER A 280 -17.25 8.60 9.11
N ALA A 281 -18.10 8.96 10.09
CA ALA A 281 -18.59 8.03 11.11
C ALA A 281 -19.63 7.02 10.58
N ARG A 282 -20.09 7.17 9.32
CA ARG A 282 -21.10 6.31 8.69
C ARG A 282 -20.44 5.40 7.64
N PRO A 283 -20.93 4.16 7.45
CA PRO A 283 -20.44 3.31 6.38
C PRO A 283 -20.95 3.79 5.01
N ASN A 284 -20.15 3.52 3.98
CA ASN A 284 -20.45 3.77 2.57
C ASN A 284 -21.42 2.70 2.07
N ASN A 285 -22.71 3.01 2.04
CA ASN A 285 -23.77 2.12 1.58
C ASN A 285 -24.52 2.74 0.39
N PRO A 286 -24.35 2.23 -0.83
CA PRO A 286 -23.66 1.01 -1.24
C PRO A 286 -22.12 1.13 -1.19
N ALA A 287 -21.46 -0.01 -0.99
CA ALA A 287 -20.01 -0.15 -1.02
C ALA A 287 -19.56 -0.77 -2.34
N ARG A 288 -18.41 -0.34 -2.87
CA ARG A 288 -17.82 -0.93 -4.09
C ARG A 288 -17.00 -2.15 -3.74
N ARG A 289 -17.30 -3.32 -4.31
CA ARG A 289 -16.49 -4.54 -4.10
C ARG A 289 -16.22 -5.25 -5.42
N ARG A 290 -14.95 -5.63 -5.58
CA ARG A 290 -14.47 -6.43 -6.71
C ARG A 290 -14.72 -7.90 -6.41
N ALA A 291 -15.37 -8.58 -7.35
CA ALA A 291 -15.49 -10.02 -7.34
C ALA A 291 -14.10 -10.67 -7.57
N PRO A 292 -13.83 -11.82 -6.94
CA PRO A 292 -12.61 -12.60 -7.17
C PRO A 292 -12.33 -12.82 -8.67
N GLU A 293 -11.05 -12.86 -9.06
CA GLU A 293 -10.64 -13.12 -10.45
C GLU A 293 -10.85 -14.57 -10.87
N GLN A 294 -10.91 -15.49 -9.91
CA GLN A 294 -11.15 -16.90 -10.15
C GLN A 294 -12.66 -17.19 -10.09
N PRO A 295 -13.25 -17.77 -11.13
CA PRO A 295 -14.61 -18.30 -11.07
C PRO A 295 -14.74 -19.39 -10.00
N GLY A 296 -15.89 -19.45 -9.33
CA GLY A 296 -16.14 -20.42 -8.27
C GLY A 296 -17.26 -20.03 -7.31
N GLU A 297 -17.37 -20.79 -6.23
CA GLU A 297 -18.41 -20.59 -5.21
C GLU A 297 -17.87 -19.75 -4.05
N TYR A 298 -18.46 -18.58 -3.85
CA TYR A 298 -18.05 -17.62 -2.83
C TYR A 298 -19.22 -17.25 -1.92
N ASP A 299 -18.89 -16.62 -0.80
CA ASP A 299 -19.82 -15.88 0.03
C ASP A 299 -19.41 -14.41 0.03
N LEU A 300 -20.37 -13.52 -0.22
CA LEU A 300 -20.24 -12.10 0.08
C LEU A 300 -20.59 -11.89 1.55
N ILE A 301 -19.68 -11.32 2.33
CA ILE A 301 -19.89 -11.10 3.76
C ILE A 301 -19.66 -9.64 4.17
N ILE A 302 -20.30 -9.22 5.25
CA ILE A 302 -19.85 -8.10 6.07
C ILE A 302 -19.31 -8.66 7.40
N ARG A 303 -18.07 -8.32 7.74
CA ARG A 303 -17.35 -8.73 8.95
C ARG A 303 -17.16 -7.53 9.87
N GLY A 304 -17.71 -7.61 11.07
CA GLY A 304 -17.57 -6.59 12.10
C GLY A 304 -16.16 -6.52 12.70
N ALA A 305 -15.83 -5.39 13.34
CA ALA A 305 -14.53 -5.14 14.00
C ALA A 305 -14.07 -6.19 15.04
N HIS A 306 -14.95 -7.07 15.54
CA HIS A 306 -14.62 -8.18 16.45
C HIS A 306 -14.54 -9.54 15.75
N GLY A 307 -14.55 -9.54 14.41
CA GLY A 307 -14.48 -10.75 13.58
C GLY A 307 -15.79 -11.48 13.36
N VAL A 308 -16.90 -10.98 13.91
CA VAL A 308 -18.24 -11.54 13.72
C VAL A 308 -18.76 -11.22 12.33
N ILE A 309 -19.27 -12.22 11.63
CA ILE A 309 -19.97 -12.02 10.35
C ILE A 309 -21.39 -11.52 10.66
N ILE A 310 -21.71 -10.33 10.16
CA ILE A 310 -23.00 -9.66 10.39
C ILE A 310 -23.95 -9.75 9.19
N ALA A 311 -23.43 -10.11 8.01
CA ALA A 311 -24.19 -10.43 6.82
C ALA A 311 -23.44 -11.47 5.98
N ARG A 312 -24.15 -12.42 5.36
CA ARG A 312 -23.59 -13.43 4.44
C ARG A 312 -24.58 -13.73 3.34
N GLN A 313 -24.11 -13.81 2.09
CA GLN A 313 -24.88 -14.25 0.94
C GLN A 313 -23.99 -15.11 0.04
N ALA A 314 -24.50 -16.26 -0.38
CA ALA A 314 -23.84 -17.10 -1.37
C ALA A 314 -23.85 -16.41 -2.74
N VAL A 315 -22.68 -16.32 -3.38
CA VAL A 315 -22.51 -15.77 -4.72
C VAL A 315 -21.65 -16.72 -5.55
N GLU A 316 -22.17 -17.15 -6.70
CA GLU A 316 -21.42 -17.89 -7.71
C GLU A 316 -20.69 -16.89 -8.62
N VAL A 317 -19.36 -16.90 -8.58
CA VAL A 317 -18.53 -16.07 -9.46
C VAL A 317 -18.34 -16.82 -10.77
N VAL A 318 -18.86 -16.27 -11.87
CA VAL A 318 -18.81 -16.85 -13.21
C VAL A 318 -17.68 -16.25 -14.04
N ALA A 319 -17.30 -16.93 -15.12
CA ALA A 319 -16.33 -16.41 -16.06
C ALA A 319 -16.79 -15.06 -16.67
N PRO A 320 -15.89 -14.07 -16.83
CA PRO A 320 -16.25 -12.76 -17.32
C PRO A 320 -16.54 -12.79 -18.83
N SER A 321 -17.60 -12.10 -19.25
CA SER A 321 -17.90 -11.83 -20.66
C SER A 321 -17.20 -10.55 -21.08
N MET A 322 -15.93 -10.67 -21.48
CA MET A 322 -15.09 -9.54 -21.91
C MET A 322 -14.84 -9.55 -23.41
N GLY A 323 -14.63 -8.37 -24.00
CA GLY A 323 -14.29 -8.23 -25.41
C GLY A 323 -14.26 -6.81 -25.94
N PHE A 324 -13.96 -6.66 -27.23
CA PHE A 324 -13.93 -5.38 -27.95
C PHE A 324 -15.06 -5.35 -29.00
N ASP A 325 -15.56 -4.18 -29.38
CA ASP A 325 -16.37 -4.04 -30.59
C ASP A 325 -15.54 -4.33 -31.86
N PRO A 326 -16.17 -4.81 -32.95
CA PRO A 326 -15.50 -4.95 -34.25
C PRO A 326 -14.85 -3.63 -34.70
N VAL A 327 -13.55 -3.66 -34.98
CA VAL A 327 -12.78 -2.49 -35.39
C VAL A 327 -12.76 -2.34 -36.92
N GLY A 328 -12.62 -3.46 -37.65
CA GLY A 328 -12.51 -3.46 -39.11
C GLY A 328 -11.14 -2.96 -39.60
N SER A 329 -11.16 -1.98 -40.52
CA SER A 329 -9.95 -1.42 -41.15
C SER A 329 -9.73 0.05 -40.75
N VAL A 330 -8.49 0.42 -40.43
CA VAL A 330 -8.12 1.77 -39.97
C VAL A 330 -6.88 2.31 -40.71
N ALA A 331 -6.80 3.63 -40.85
CA ALA A 331 -5.70 4.26 -41.57
C ALA A 331 -4.38 4.22 -40.76
N PRO A 332 -3.22 3.94 -41.38
CA PRO A 332 -1.94 3.90 -40.68
C PRO A 332 -1.61 5.22 -39.95
N GLY A 333 -1.09 5.13 -38.73
CA GLY A 333 -0.70 6.28 -37.89
C GLY A 333 -1.85 7.12 -37.33
N SER A 334 -3.10 6.80 -37.67
CA SER A 334 -4.30 7.48 -37.16
C SER A 334 -4.62 7.05 -35.73
N SER A 335 -5.54 7.75 -35.06
CA SER A 335 -6.13 7.28 -33.80
C SER A 335 -7.59 6.93 -34.00
N PHE A 336 -8.02 5.79 -33.47
CA PHE A 336 -9.42 5.40 -33.45
C PHE A 336 -9.91 5.19 -32.02
N VAL A 337 -11.21 5.35 -31.81
CA VAL A 337 -11.90 5.02 -30.57
C VAL A 337 -12.56 3.67 -30.75
N PHE A 338 -12.29 2.73 -29.85
CA PHE A 338 -13.03 1.48 -29.78
C PHE A 338 -13.85 1.41 -28.50
N VAL A 339 -14.83 0.51 -28.52
CA VAL A 339 -15.67 0.17 -27.38
C VAL A 339 -15.22 -1.21 -26.90
N TYR A 340 -15.20 -1.43 -25.59
CA TYR A 340 -14.82 -2.69 -24.98
C TYR A 340 -15.67 -2.97 -23.74
N ARG A 341 -15.72 -4.24 -23.34
CA ARG A 341 -16.22 -4.70 -22.05
C ARG A 341 -15.11 -5.48 -21.37
N GLY A 342 -14.81 -5.13 -20.13
CA GLY A 342 -13.82 -5.81 -19.30
C GLY A 342 -13.76 -5.17 -17.93
N PRO A 343 -13.04 -5.78 -16.98
CA PRO A 343 -12.73 -5.13 -15.71
C PRO A 343 -12.11 -3.73 -15.95
N ASP A 344 -12.37 -2.76 -15.07
CA ASP A 344 -11.81 -1.41 -15.20
C ASP A 344 -10.70 -1.21 -14.16
N GLN A 345 -9.55 -1.86 -14.37
CA GLN A 345 -8.45 -1.89 -13.40
C GLN A 345 -7.28 -1.00 -13.84
N ALA A 346 -6.90 -0.04 -12.99
CA ALA A 346 -5.78 0.87 -13.29
C ALA A 346 -4.42 0.16 -13.51
N SER A 347 -4.27 -1.10 -13.08
CA SER A 347 -3.08 -1.94 -13.26
C SER A 347 -3.08 -2.73 -14.59
N GLU A 348 -4.24 -3.02 -15.16
CA GLU A 348 -4.41 -3.76 -16.42
C GLU A 348 -4.23 -2.82 -17.63
N ARG A 349 -3.95 -3.39 -18.81
CA ARG A 349 -3.53 -2.59 -19.98
C ARG A 349 -4.20 -3.05 -21.24
N ILE A 350 -4.65 -2.11 -22.07
CA ILE A 350 -5.02 -2.38 -23.45
C ILE A 350 -3.89 -1.93 -24.36
N VAL A 351 -3.41 -2.83 -25.22
CA VAL A 351 -2.29 -2.59 -26.14
C VAL A 351 -2.65 -3.02 -27.57
N ILE A 352 -1.90 -2.53 -28.55
CA ILE A 352 -1.91 -3.07 -29.91
C ILE A 352 -0.66 -3.95 -30.08
N ALA A 353 -0.77 -5.08 -30.77
CA ALA A 353 0.35 -5.95 -31.08
C ALA A 353 0.14 -6.66 -32.41
N ARG A 354 1.18 -7.34 -32.91
CA ARG A 354 1.02 -8.22 -34.08
C ARG A 354 0.42 -9.55 -33.61
N PRO A 355 -0.44 -10.20 -34.41
CA PRO A 355 -0.95 -11.52 -34.09
C PRO A 355 0.19 -12.51 -33.83
N GLY A 356 0.14 -13.20 -32.68
CA GLY A 356 1.14 -14.19 -32.27
C GLY A 356 2.36 -13.65 -31.53
N ASP A 357 2.52 -12.33 -31.38
CA ASP A 357 3.59 -11.78 -30.53
C ASP A 357 3.39 -12.17 -29.05
N PRO A 358 4.46 -12.35 -28.25
CA PRO A 358 4.34 -12.54 -26.80
C PRO A 358 3.52 -11.43 -26.10
N PRO A 359 2.87 -11.70 -24.95
CA PRO A 359 2.01 -10.73 -24.26
C PRO A 359 2.69 -9.39 -23.95
N ALA A 360 3.96 -9.43 -23.52
CA ALA A 360 4.76 -8.25 -23.18
C ALA A 360 5.37 -7.52 -24.40
N GLN A 361 5.18 -8.03 -25.62
CA GLN A 361 5.71 -7.44 -26.84
C GLN A 361 4.63 -6.61 -27.54
N TYR A 362 4.76 -5.29 -27.45
CA TYR A 362 3.86 -4.30 -28.06
C TYR A 362 4.59 -2.97 -28.32
N GLY A 363 4.01 -2.10 -29.16
CA GLY A 363 4.63 -0.85 -29.58
C GLY A 363 4.72 0.24 -28.49
N PRO A 364 5.67 1.19 -28.58
CA PRO A 364 6.04 2.12 -27.52
C PRO A 364 5.03 3.24 -27.20
N ASN A 365 3.95 3.41 -27.97
CA ASN A 365 3.01 4.55 -27.85
C ASN A 365 1.57 4.15 -27.47
N TRP A 366 1.36 2.97 -26.88
CA TRP A 366 0.05 2.33 -26.76
C TRP A 366 -0.32 1.93 -25.34
N ASN A 367 -0.03 2.79 -24.35
CA ASN A 367 -0.40 2.55 -22.96
C ASN A 367 -1.49 3.55 -22.52
N PHE A 368 -2.73 3.09 -22.41
CA PHE A 368 -3.67 3.72 -21.51
C PHE A 368 -3.78 2.87 -20.24
N ALA A 369 -3.80 3.55 -19.08
CA ALA A 369 -4.51 3.03 -17.93
C ALA A 369 -5.99 2.94 -18.33
N LEU A 370 -6.64 1.83 -17.97
CA LEU A 370 -8.06 1.65 -18.24
C LEU A 370 -8.84 2.79 -17.61
N SER A 371 -9.38 3.64 -18.48
CA SER A 371 -10.38 4.62 -18.14
C SER A 371 -11.01 5.13 -19.40
N THR A 372 -12.19 4.59 -19.67
CA THR A 372 -13.36 5.37 -20.07
C THR A 372 -14.52 4.40 -20.25
N ARG A 373 -14.97 3.72 -19.18
CA ARG A 373 -16.29 3.05 -19.14
C ARG A 373 -16.57 2.19 -20.38
N GLY A 374 -15.62 1.34 -20.76
CA GLY A 374 -15.73 0.53 -21.97
C GLY A 374 -15.50 1.27 -23.29
N ARG A 375 -14.76 2.37 -23.31
CA ARG A 375 -14.24 3.02 -24.51
C ARG A 375 -12.76 3.32 -24.31
N ALA A 376 -11.99 3.33 -25.39
CA ALA A 376 -10.60 3.75 -25.34
C ALA A 376 -10.13 4.25 -26.70
N ARG A 377 -9.16 5.17 -26.70
CA ARG A 377 -8.58 5.76 -27.91
C ARG A 377 -7.14 5.30 -28.06
N LEU A 378 -6.83 4.63 -29.16
CA LEU A 378 -5.46 4.18 -29.45
C LEU A 378 -5.00 4.71 -30.81
N ARG A 379 -3.70 5.05 -30.88
CA ARG A 379 -3.03 5.42 -32.12
C ARG A 379 -2.45 4.17 -32.77
N VAL A 380 -2.83 3.87 -34.00
CA VAL A 380 -2.36 2.66 -34.69
C VAL A 380 -0.97 2.82 -35.26
N PRO A 381 -0.23 1.72 -35.49
CA PRO A 381 1.07 1.77 -36.15
C PRO A 381 1.00 2.40 -37.54
N THR A 382 2.12 2.95 -38.00
CA THR A 382 2.26 3.51 -39.35
C THR A 382 2.54 2.45 -40.41
N GLU A 383 2.99 1.27 -39.98
CA GLU A 383 3.28 0.14 -40.86
C GLU A 383 1.98 -0.61 -41.18
N PRO A 384 1.58 -0.71 -42.45
CA PRO A 384 0.39 -1.46 -42.84
C PRO A 384 0.51 -2.95 -42.50
N GLY A 385 -0.60 -3.58 -42.12
CA GLY A 385 -0.67 -5.00 -41.79
C GLY A 385 -1.87 -5.33 -40.90
N GLU A 386 -1.98 -6.61 -40.55
CA GLU A 386 -2.94 -7.07 -39.54
C GLU A 386 -2.36 -6.92 -38.14
N TYR A 387 -3.19 -6.44 -37.23
CA TYR A 387 -2.86 -6.22 -35.83
C TYR A 387 -3.98 -6.77 -34.94
N GLU A 388 -3.71 -6.87 -33.65
CA GLU A 388 -4.73 -7.16 -32.65
C GLU A 388 -4.67 -6.17 -31.50
N VAL A 389 -5.85 -5.78 -31.02
CA VAL A 389 -6.02 -5.09 -29.75
C VAL A 389 -6.07 -6.17 -28.67
N ARG A 390 -5.25 -6.05 -27.64
CA ARG A 390 -5.12 -7.02 -26.54
C ARG A 390 -5.48 -6.36 -25.22
N TYR A 391 -6.28 -7.06 -24.42
CA TYR A 391 -6.47 -6.78 -23.01
C TYR A 391 -5.48 -7.63 -22.21
N LEU A 392 -4.58 -7.01 -21.46
CA LEU A 392 -3.54 -7.67 -20.68
C LEU A 392 -3.81 -7.56 -19.18
N ASN A 393 -3.49 -8.63 -18.46
CA ASN A 393 -3.53 -8.63 -16.99
C ASN A 393 -2.51 -7.65 -16.39
N ALA A 394 -2.60 -7.40 -15.07
CA ALA A 394 -1.75 -6.44 -14.37
C ALA A 394 -0.24 -6.69 -14.51
N SER A 395 0.19 -7.96 -14.55
CA SER A 395 1.60 -8.36 -14.72
C SER A 395 2.08 -8.33 -16.17
N ARG A 396 1.18 -8.11 -17.15
CA ARG A 396 1.46 -8.11 -18.60
C ARG A 396 2.00 -9.44 -19.13
N THR A 397 1.71 -10.52 -18.40
CA THR A 397 2.17 -11.87 -18.75
C THR A 397 1.09 -12.67 -19.46
N GLU A 398 -0.16 -12.22 -19.42
CA GLU A 398 -1.31 -12.93 -19.98
C GLU A 398 -2.16 -11.99 -20.85
N VAL A 399 -2.64 -12.53 -21.99
CA VAL A 399 -3.63 -11.88 -22.85
C VAL A 399 -5.00 -12.42 -22.47
N MET A 400 -5.78 -11.60 -21.76
CA MET A 400 -7.12 -11.99 -21.30
C MET A 400 -8.14 -12.00 -22.43
N PHE A 401 -8.00 -11.08 -23.39
CA PHE A 401 -8.80 -11.05 -24.61
C PHE A 401 -8.03 -10.37 -25.74
N ALA A 402 -8.22 -10.81 -26.98
CA ALA A 402 -7.64 -10.16 -28.15
C ALA A 402 -8.63 -10.12 -29.32
N ARG A 403 -8.58 -9.05 -30.11
CA ARG A 403 -9.40 -8.90 -31.32
C ARG A 403 -8.59 -8.32 -32.47
N ARG A 404 -8.68 -8.95 -33.63
CA ARG A 404 -7.91 -8.58 -34.82
C ARG A 404 -8.55 -7.42 -35.59
N PHE A 405 -7.72 -6.65 -36.28
CA PHE A 405 -8.12 -5.54 -37.15
C PHE A 405 -7.03 -5.24 -38.19
N GLY A 406 -7.39 -4.54 -39.26
CA GLY A 406 -6.47 -4.16 -40.35
C GLY A 406 -5.98 -2.73 -40.23
N VAL A 407 -4.67 -2.50 -40.33
CA VAL A 407 -4.05 -1.17 -40.44
C VAL A 407 -3.58 -0.98 -41.88
N GLY A 408 -4.19 -0.04 -42.63
CA GLY A 408 -3.82 0.22 -44.02
C GLY A 408 -4.07 -0.93 -44.99
N VAL A 409 -4.76 -1.98 -44.56
CA VAL A 409 -5.17 -3.14 -45.36
C VAL A 409 -6.67 -3.38 -45.16
N PRO A 410 -7.41 -3.87 -46.18
CA PRO A 410 -8.78 -4.33 -45.99
C PRO A 410 -8.82 -5.49 -45.00
N PHE A 411 -9.70 -5.37 -44.01
CA PHE A 411 -9.93 -6.37 -42.98
C PHE A 411 -11.43 -6.40 -42.63
N GLU A 412 -12.00 -7.60 -42.71
CA GLU A 412 -13.37 -7.91 -42.32
C GLU A 412 -13.33 -8.83 -41.11
N ASP A 413 -14.02 -8.44 -40.05
CA ASP A 413 -14.03 -9.20 -38.81
C ASP A 413 -15.04 -10.36 -38.91
N ALA A 414 -14.56 -11.59 -38.82
CA ALA A 414 -15.41 -12.78 -38.90
C ALA A 414 -16.27 -12.96 -37.64
N ASP A 415 -15.84 -12.42 -36.50
CA ASP A 415 -16.64 -12.38 -35.29
C ASP A 415 -17.44 -11.08 -35.30
N THR A 416 -18.77 -11.14 -35.31
CA THR A 416 -19.62 -9.93 -35.23
C THR A 416 -20.08 -9.63 -33.81
N THR A 417 -19.61 -10.39 -32.81
CA THR A 417 -19.95 -10.19 -31.40
C THR A 417 -19.51 -8.79 -31.00
N ASN A 418 -20.41 -8.00 -30.44
CA ASN A 418 -20.14 -6.65 -29.97
C ASN A 418 -20.34 -6.56 -28.45
N VAL A 419 -19.97 -5.43 -27.86
CA VAL A 419 -20.08 -5.17 -26.43
C VAL A 419 -21.52 -5.29 -25.93
N ALA A 420 -22.52 -4.94 -26.75
CA ALA A 420 -23.92 -5.12 -26.38
C ALA A 420 -24.32 -6.60 -26.28
N ALA A 421 -23.84 -7.45 -27.19
CA ALA A 421 -24.05 -8.90 -27.13
C ALA A 421 -23.31 -9.52 -25.94
N LEU A 422 -22.09 -9.08 -25.64
CA LEU A 422 -21.34 -9.50 -24.46
C LEU A 422 -22.04 -9.07 -23.16
N ALA A 423 -22.61 -7.87 -23.11
CA ALA A 423 -23.39 -7.40 -21.98
C ALA A 423 -24.69 -8.22 -21.81
N ALA A 424 -25.34 -8.62 -22.90
CA ALA A 424 -26.50 -9.51 -22.84
C ALA A 424 -26.13 -10.92 -22.36
N GLN A 425 -24.96 -11.45 -22.77
CA GLN A 425 -24.42 -12.72 -22.28
C GLN A 425 -24.10 -12.65 -20.78
N ALA A 426 -23.46 -11.57 -20.34
CA ALA A 426 -23.19 -11.28 -18.93
C ALA A 426 -24.49 -11.25 -18.13
N ALA A 427 -25.46 -10.42 -18.53
CA ALA A 427 -26.75 -10.31 -17.85
C ALA A 427 -27.50 -11.66 -17.80
N ALA A 428 -27.44 -12.46 -18.87
CA ALA A 428 -28.02 -13.81 -18.87
C ALA A 428 -27.27 -14.77 -17.92
N ALA A 429 -25.93 -14.68 -17.88
CA ALA A 429 -25.08 -15.52 -17.03
C ALA A 429 -25.28 -15.21 -15.54
N THR A 430 -25.40 -13.93 -15.19
CA THR A 430 -25.56 -13.45 -13.82
C THR A 430 -27.02 -13.37 -13.36
N ARG A 431 -27.98 -13.43 -14.30
CA ARG A 431 -29.40 -13.09 -14.08
C ARG A 431 -29.61 -11.66 -13.57
N ALA A 432 -28.61 -10.79 -13.75
CA ALA A 432 -28.62 -9.40 -13.30
C ALA A 432 -29.36 -8.49 -14.27
N ALA A 433 -29.80 -7.33 -13.77
CA ALA A 433 -30.21 -6.24 -14.64
C ALA A 433 -28.99 -5.75 -15.45
N PRO A 434 -29.13 -5.41 -16.75
CA PRO A 434 -28.02 -4.99 -17.63
C PRO A 434 -27.19 -3.80 -17.12
N GLU A 435 -27.67 -3.07 -16.12
CA GLU A 435 -27.05 -1.87 -15.54
C GLU A 435 -26.40 -2.10 -14.17
N GLN A 436 -26.41 -3.32 -13.63
CA GLN A 436 -25.88 -3.65 -12.29
C GLN A 436 -24.37 -3.39 -12.13
N ASP A 437 -23.62 -3.49 -13.23
CA ASP A 437 -22.19 -3.17 -13.31
C ASP A 437 -21.93 -1.67 -13.56
N ASN A 438 -22.98 -0.91 -13.96
CA ASN A 438 -22.88 0.52 -14.19
C ASN A 438 -23.12 1.25 -12.86
N LEU A 439 -22.08 1.89 -12.33
CA LEU A 439 -22.26 2.81 -11.21
C LEU A 439 -23.15 3.97 -11.68
N PRO A 440 -24.30 4.24 -11.04
CA PRO A 440 -25.00 5.48 -11.29
C PRO A 440 -24.11 6.62 -10.79
N GLU A 441 -23.69 7.50 -11.70
CA GLU A 441 -22.97 8.70 -11.30
C GLU A 441 -23.84 9.52 -10.36
N VAL A 442 -23.22 10.07 -9.33
CA VAL A 442 -23.87 10.99 -8.41
C VAL A 442 -23.44 12.40 -8.75
N GLU A 443 -24.40 13.31 -8.80
CA GLU A 443 -24.12 14.73 -8.97
C GLU A 443 -23.41 15.26 -7.72
N ALA A 444 -22.31 15.99 -7.93
CA ALA A 444 -21.61 16.71 -6.88
C ALA A 444 -21.39 18.17 -7.29
N ARG A 445 -21.50 19.06 -6.31
CA ARG A 445 -21.34 20.50 -6.47
C ARG A 445 -20.30 21.02 -5.49
N PHE A 446 -19.37 21.82 -5.99
CA PHE A 446 -18.27 22.42 -5.23
C PHE A 446 -18.40 23.93 -5.24
N ARG A 447 -18.17 24.56 -4.08
CA ARG A 447 -18.31 26.01 -3.89
C ARG A 447 -17.12 26.53 -3.09
N LEU A 448 -16.79 27.81 -3.29
CA LEU A 448 -15.86 28.51 -2.42
C LEU A 448 -16.56 28.94 -1.11
N PRO A 449 -15.82 29.23 -0.03
CA PRO A 449 -16.38 29.71 1.23
C PRO A 449 -17.05 31.07 1.08
N ASP A 450 -18.04 31.33 1.92
CA ASP A 450 -18.70 32.63 2.00
C ASP A 450 -17.68 33.73 2.34
N GLY A 451 -17.69 34.83 1.57
CA GLY A 451 -16.74 35.95 1.71
C GLY A 451 -15.64 35.99 0.64
N VAL A 452 -15.50 34.96 -0.20
CA VAL A 452 -14.68 35.05 -1.41
C VAL A 452 -15.46 35.76 -2.53
N PRO A 453 -14.89 36.77 -3.22
CA PRO A 453 -15.58 37.46 -4.31
C PRO A 453 -16.00 36.48 -5.41
N PRO A 454 -17.24 36.58 -5.93
CA PRO A 454 -17.67 35.74 -7.05
C PRO A 454 -16.85 36.07 -8.30
N GLY A 455 -16.23 35.06 -8.90
CA GLY A 455 -15.39 35.19 -10.08
C GLY A 455 -15.20 33.84 -10.80
N PRO A 456 -14.54 33.81 -11.97
CA PRO A 456 -14.27 32.57 -12.69
C PRO A 456 -13.30 31.69 -11.88
N VAL A 457 -13.76 30.53 -11.43
CA VAL A 457 -12.94 29.55 -10.70
C VAL A 457 -12.64 28.37 -11.60
N THR A 458 -11.37 27.96 -11.66
CA THR A 458 -10.98 26.72 -12.35
C THR A 458 -11.06 25.58 -11.35
N TRP A 459 -11.72 24.49 -11.73
CA TRP A 459 -11.94 23.34 -10.85
C TRP A 459 -11.13 22.13 -11.33
N SER A 460 -10.65 21.32 -10.40
CA SER A 460 -10.22 19.95 -10.69
C SER A 460 -10.55 19.03 -9.51
N ALA A 461 -10.75 17.74 -9.77
CA ALA A 461 -10.96 16.74 -8.75
C ALA A 461 -10.19 15.47 -9.10
N VAL A 462 -9.21 15.11 -8.27
CA VAL A 462 -8.34 13.94 -8.44
C VAL A 462 -8.80 12.80 -7.54
N PRO A 463 -9.06 11.59 -8.06
CA PRO A 463 -9.44 10.44 -7.25
C PRO A 463 -8.34 10.06 -6.24
N LEU A 464 -8.74 9.79 -5.00
CA LEU A 464 -7.83 9.37 -3.91
C LEU A 464 -7.91 7.87 -3.62
N ASP A 465 -8.99 7.20 -4.05
CA ASP A 465 -9.14 5.76 -3.86
C ASP A 465 -8.47 4.99 -5.01
N PRO A 466 -7.69 3.94 -4.69
CA PRO A 466 -6.95 3.17 -5.71
C PRO A 466 -7.87 2.36 -6.63
N ASP A 467 -9.12 2.13 -6.23
CA ASP A 467 -10.14 1.44 -7.03
C ASP A 467 -10.96 2.40 -7.92
N LEU A 468 -10.64 3.70 -7.92
CA LEU A 468 -11.20 4.68 -8.85
C LEU A 468 -10.25 4.88 -10.06
N PRO A 469 -10.78 5.16 -11.26
CA PRO A 469 -9.97 5.53 -12.40
C PRO A 469 -9.07 6.74 -12.07
N PRO A 470 -7.81 6.80 -12.50
CA PRO A 470 -6.86 7.84 -12.06
C PRO A 470 -7.11 9.23 -12.67
N GLU A 471 -8.07 9.38 -13.58
CA GLU A 471 -8.31 10.61 -14.32
C GLU A 471 -8.94 11.68 -13.42
N ALA A 472 -8.30 12.84 -13.41
CA ALA A 472 -8.86 14.01 -12.77
C ALA A 472 -10.07 14.53 -13.58
N TRP A 473 -11.18 14.79 -12.89
CA TRP A 473 -12.24 15.61 -13.46
C TRP A 473 -11.76 17.05 -13.51
N ALA A 474 -11.82 17.70 -14.67
CA ALA A 474 -11.44 19.09 -14.86
C ALA A 474 -12.31 19.73 -15.97
N PRO A 475 -13.32 20.55 -15.63
CA PRO A 475 -14.11 21.25 -16.64
C PRO A 475 -13.23 22.23 -17.44
N GLN A 476 -13.53 22.38 -18.73
CA GLN A 476 -12.76 23.26 -19.62
C GLN A 476 -13.05 24.74 -19.39
N GLU A 477 -14.23 25.06 -18.86
CA GLU A 477 -14.68 26.43 -18.61
C GLU A 477 -14.65 26.74 -17.12
N ALA A 478 -14.12 27.92 -16.78
CA ALA A 478 -14.14 28.40 -15.41
C ALA A 478 -15.56 28.78 -15.00
N SER A 479 -15.96 28.39 -13.79
CA SER A 479 -17.33 28.57 -13.28
C SER A 479 -17.31 28.93 -11.80
N VAL A 480 -18.33 29.64 -11.33
CA VAL A 480 -18.46 30.00 -9.90
C VAL A 480 -18.72 28.76 -9.02
N VAL A 481 -19.40 27.76 -9.60
CA VAL A 481 -19.71 26.48 -8.96
C VAL A 481 -19.15 25.38 -9.85
N GLY A 482 -18.34 24.49 -9.27
CA GLY A 482 -17.90 23.28 -9.94
C GLY A 482 -19.03 22.26 -9.85
N GLU A 483 -19.62 21.86 -10.98
CA GLU A 483 -20.70 20.86 -11.01
C GLU A 483 -20.34 19.75 -11.98
N GLY A 484 -20.46 18.50 -11.52
CA GLY A 484 -20.12 17.34 -12.30
C GLY A 484 -20.80 16.08 -11.79
N ARG A 485 -20.69 15.01 -12.58
CA ARG A 485 -21.18 13.68 -12.23
C ARG A 485 -19.98 12.81 -11.92
N PHE A 486 -20.01 12.17 -10.74
CA PHE A 486 -18.87 11.46 -10.18
C PHE A 486 -19.25 10.03 -9.82
N ALA A 487 -18.26 9.13 -9.88
CA ALA A 487 -18.42 7.85 -9.20
C ALA A 487 -18.37 8.08 -7.68
N PRO A 488 -19.13 7.31 -6.87
CA PRO A 488 -18.97 7.37 -5.43
C PRO A 488 -17.54 7.01 -4.99
N GLY A 489 -16.95 7.80 -4.09
CA GLY A 489 -15.61 7.61 -3.57
C GLY A 489 -14.92 8.91 -3.15
N ARG A 490 -13.63 8.84 -2.83
CA ARG A 490 -12.84 9.99 -2.35
C ARG A 490 -12.11 10.72 -3.47
N TYR A 491 -12.15 12.04 -3.41
CA TYR A 491 -11.53 12.94 -4.37
C TYR A 491 -10.83 14.10 -3.66
N ARG A 492 -9.67 14.50 -4.15
CA ARG A 492 -9.05 15.79 -3.82
C ARG A 492 -9.52 16.83 -4.83
N VAL A 493 -10.33 17.76 -4.37
CA VAL A 493 -10.88 18.85 -5.18
C VAL A 493 -10.02 20.09 -4.97
N THR A 494 -9.55 20.67 -6.08
CA THR A 494 -8.80 21.92 -6.11
C THR A 494 -9.59 22.96 -6.88
N ALA A 495 -9.69 24.16 -6.31
CA ALA A 495 -10.30 25.33 -6.92
C ALA A 495 -9.31 26.48 -6.95
N ILE A 496 -9.14 27.08 -8.13
CA ILE A 496 -8.25 28.22 -8.34
C ILE A 496 -9.12 29.43 -8.67
N ALA A 497 -9.21 30.36 -7.72
CA ALA A 497 -9.98 31.59 -7.88
C ALA A 497 -9.11 32.71 -8.49
N PRO A 498 -9.72 33.81 -8.99
CA PRO A 498 -8.98 34.96 -9.49
C PRO A 498 -8.01 35.52 -8.42
N GLY A 499 -6.76 35.73 -8.79
CA GLY A 499 -5.68 36.10 -7.86
C GLY A 499 -4.86 34.92 -7.33
N GLU A 500 -4.96 33.75 -7.98
CA GLU A 500 -4.17 32.53 -7.68
C GLU A 500 -4.36 31.98 -6.27
N VAL A 501 -5.51 32.31 -5.65
CA VAL A 501 -5.87 31.72 -4.37
C VAL A 501 -6.32 30.29 -4.61
N GLU A 502 -5.52 29.35 -4.13
CA GLU A 502 -5.81 27.94 -4.19
C GLU A 502 -6.65 27.52 -2.97
N PHE A 503 -7.75 26.85 -3.27
CA PHE A 503 -8.62 26.21 -2.31
C PHE A 503 -8.51 24.70 -2.56
N THR A 504 -8.33 23.91 -1.51
CA THR A 504 -8.29 22.45 -1.62
C THR A 504 -9.19 21.82 -0.57
N ALA A 505 -9.85 20.72 -0.94
CA ALA A 505 -10.59 19.88 -0.01
C ALA A 505 -10.54 18.43 -0.47
N ASP A 506 -10.28 17.52 0.47
CA ASP A 506 -10.53 16.10 0.27
C ASP A 506 -11.99 15.84 0.60
N VAL A 507 -12.77 15.41 -0.40
CA VAL A 507 -14.22 15.19 -0.32
C VAL A 507 -14.55 13.73 -0.56
N GLU A 508 -15.64 13.27 0.05
CA GLU A 508 -16.19 11.94 -0.14
C GLU A 508 -17.58 12.06 -0.76
N ILE A 509 -17.74 11.58 -1.99
CA ILE A 509 -18.98 11.64 -2.76
C ILE A 509 -19.74 10.33 -2.54
N LEU A 510 -20.99 10.41 -2.03
CA LEU A 510 -21.81 9.24 -1.71
C LEU A 510 -23.18 9.31 -2.42
N PRO A 511 -23.77 8.18 -2.82
CA PRO A 511 -25.09 8.16 -3.44
C PRO A 511 -26.21 8.38 -2.41
N GLY A 512 -27.36 8.90 -2.88
CA GLY A 512 -28.55 9.06 -2.06
C GLY A 512 -28.51 10.22 -1.06
N GLN A 513 -27.48 11.07 -1.12
CA GLN A 513 -27.36 12.30 -0.33
C GLN A 513 -27.02 13.50 -1.21
N GLU A 514 -27.19 14.70 -0.67
CA GLU A 514 -26.80 15.94 -1.33
C GLU A 514 -25.27 16.12 -1.23
N ASN A 515 -24.56 15.95 -2.35
CA ASN A 515 -23.09 16.07 -2.41
C ASN A 515 -22.69 17.51 -2.73
N VAL A 516 -22.77 18.35 -1.71
CA VAL A 516 -22.43 19.78 -1.80
C VAL A 516 -21.27 20.06 -0.85
N PHE A 517 -20.15 20.52 -1.40
CA PHE A 517 -18.92 20.73 -0.65
C PHE A 517 -18.43 22.17 -0.77
N THR A 518 -17.94 22.71 0.34
CA THR A 518 -17.26 24.00 0.38
C THR A 518 -15.76 23.77 0.51
N VAL A 519 -15.01 24.16 -0.51
CA VAL A 519 -13.56 23.99 -0.57
C VAL A 519 -12.89 25.03 0.32
N GLN A 520 -12.01 24.62 1.21
CA GLN A 520 -11.41 25.52 2.18
C GLN A 520 -10.15 26.19 1.63
N MET A 521 -9.91 27.41 2.09
CA MET A 521 -8.66 28.10 1.82
C MET A 521 -7.56 27.39 2.60
N VAL A 522 -6.54 26.91 1.90
CA VAL A 522 -5.31 26.51 2.58
C VAL A 522 -4.55 27.82 2.83
N PRO A 523 -4.31 28.24 4.08
CA PRO A 523 -3.46 29.39 4.33
C PRO A 523 -2.08 29.05 3.79
N VAL A 524 -1.73 29.71 2.68
CA VAL A 524 -0.36 29.74 2.19
C VAL A 524 0.47 30.30 3.35
N PRO A 525 1.46 29.57 3.89
CA PRO A 525 2.34 30.10 4.92
C PRO A 525 2.83 31.48 4.50
N GLU A 526 2.66 32.45 5.38
CA GLU A 526 3.00 33.84 5.12
C GLU A 526 4.53 34.02 5.16
N GLU A 527 5.21 33.53 4.12
CA GLU A 527 6.59 33.87 3.82
C GLU A 527 6.77 33.88 2.29
N VAL A 528 6.86 35.11 1.77
CA VAL A 528 7.20 35.52 0.39
C VAL A 528 6.06 35.46 -0.64
N ARG A 529 5.34 36.60 -0.76
CA ARG A 529 4.56 36.94 -1.95
C ARG A 529 5.52 37.25 -3.12
N HIS A 530 5.45 36.40 -4.13
CA HIS A 530 5.92 36.55 -5.51
C HIS A 530 7.41 36.79 -5.75
N GLU A 531 8.11 35.67 -5.81
CA GLU A 531 9.06 35.45 -6.88
C GLU A 531 8.69 34.09 -7.50
N SER A 532 8.64 33.98 -8.83
CA SER A 532 8.34 32.72 -9.53
C SER A 532 9.14 31.57 -8.90
N PRO A 533 8.67 30.31 -8.86
CA PRO A 533 9.41 29.19 -8.27
C PRO A 533 10.73 28.87 -9.01
N LEU A 534 11.14 29.68 -9.99
CA LEU A 534 12.46 29.66 -10.62
C LEU A 534 13.34 30.84 -10.22
N ASN A 535 12.81 31.85 -9.55
CA ASN A 535 13.55 33.04 -9.17
C ASN A 535 14.41 32.71 -7.96
N GLY A 536 15.72 32.92 -8.10
CA GLY A 536 16.66 32.64 -7.02
C GLY A 536 17.89 31.90 -7.51
N GLN A 537 18.71 31.53 -6.54
CA GLN A 537 19.92 30.76 -6.74
C GLN A 537 19.59 29.27 -6.69
N TRP A 538 20.02 28.55 -7.71
CA TRP A 538 19.84 27.12 -7.85
C TRP A 538 21.18 26.45 -7.97
N ARG A 539 21.29 25.23 -7.46
CA ARG A 539 22.45 24.37 -7.63
C ARG A 539 22.05 23.09 -8.33
N LEU A 540 22.77 22.75 -9.38
CA LEU A 540 22.60 21.52 -10.13
C LEU A 540 23.59 20.47 -9.62
N PHE A 541 23.05 19.34 -9.18
CA PHE A 541 23.80 18.21 -8.67
C PHE A 541 23.70 17.03 -9.64
N MET A 542 24.83 16.39 -9.93
CA MET A 542 24.82 15.03 -10.49
C MET A 542 24.40 14.07 -9.38
N ILE A 543 23.44 13.21 -9.67
CA ILE A 543 22.96 12.18 -8.74
C ILE A 543 23.49 10.81 -9.20
N PRO A 544 24.45 10.22 -8.48
CA PRO A 544 24.97 8.90 -8.82
C PRO A 544 23.91 7.80 -8.73
N PRO A 545 24.03 6.69 -9.50
CA PRO A 545 23.11 5.56 -9.41
C PRO A 545 23.18 4.88 -8.04
N HIS A 546 22.19 4.03 -7.73
CA HIS A 546 22.09 3.31 -6.45
C HIS A 546 23.36 2.56 -6.06
N THR A 547 24.06 1.99 -7.04
CA THR A 547 25.30 1.21 -6.85
C THR A 547 26.52 2.06 -6.54
N ASN A 548 26.44 3.39 -6.66
CA ASN A 548 27.54 4.29 -6.39
C ASN A 548 27.34 5.01 -5.03
N PRO A 549 28.24 4.79 -4.04
CA PRO A 549 28.13 5.40 -2.71
C PRO A 549 28.54 6.88 -2.67
N THR A 550 28.97 7.45 -3.80
CA THR A 550 29.40 8.84 -3.87
C THR A 550 28.20 9.77 -3.60
N PRO A 551 28.36 10.81 -2.77
CA PRO A 551 27.30 11.79 -2.54
C PRO A 551 26.97 12.57 -3.81
N PRO A 552 25.82 13.26 -3.86
CA PRO A 552 25.49 14.19 -4.95
C PRO A 552 26.63 15.16 -5.23
N ILE A 553 27.04 15.26 -6.49
CA ILE A 553 28.19 16.06 -6.90
C ILE A 553 27.69 17.39 -7.46
N PRO A 554 28.03 18.55 -6.85
CA PRO A 554 27.59 19.84 -7.35
C PRO A 554 28.34 20.20 -8.65
N MET A 555 27.59 20.47 -9.70
CA MET A 555 28.12 20.65 -11.07
C MET A 555 28.11 22.12 -11.51
N LEU A 556 27.12 22.88 -11.07
CA LEU A 556 26.80 24.19 -11.61
C LEU A 556 25.91 24.97 -10.63
N ASP A 557 26.18 26.26 -10.47
CA ASP A 557 25.25 27.21 -9.86
C ASP A 557 24.51 28.00 -10.95
N VAL A 558 23.22 28.25 -10.75
CA VAL A 558 22.35 28.92 -11.71
C VAL A 558 21.50 29.96 -11.00
N GLN A 559 21.64 31.22 -11.38
CA GLN A 559 20.67 32.24 -11.02
C GLN A 559 19.61 32.31 -12.12
N MET A 560 18.36 32.04 -11.76
CA MET A 560 17.23 32.17 -12.68
C MET A 560 16.32 33.30 -12.24
N ARG A 561 15.62 33.87 -13.22
CA ARG A 561 14.57 34.87 -13.03
C ARG A 561 13.52 34.71 -14.13
N ARG A 562 12.27 34.67 -13.75
CA ARG A 562 11.09 34.74 -14.60
C ARG A 562 10.33 36.02 -14.30
N GLU A 563 9.94 36.72 -15.35
CA GLU A 563 9.07 37.89 -15.26
C GLU A 563 7.61 37.43 -15.21
N GLY A 564 6.98 37.44 -14.04
CA GLY A 564 5.61 36.92 -13.87
C GLY A 564 5.52 35.39 -13.92
N MET A 565 4.30 34.85 -13.92
CA MET A 565 4.05 33.40 -13.87
C MET A 565 4.37 32.67 -15.19
N ASP A 566 4.06 33.31 -16.32
CA ASP A 566 4.22 32.74 -17.68
C ASP A 566 5.22 33.52 -18.56
N GLY A 567 5.93 34.50 -18.00
CA GLY A 567 6.87 35.29 -18.78
C GLY A 567 8.19 34.56 -19.08
N PRO A 568 9.06 35.21 -19.87
CA PRO A 568 10.31 34.61 -20.29
C PRO A 568 11.19 34.29 -19.08
N ILE A 569 11.84 33.12 -19.12
CA ILE A 569 12.87 32.75 -18.17
C ILE A 569 14.17 33.38 -18.67
N THR A 570 14.92 33.97 -17.75
CA THR A 570 16.28 34.44 -17.99
C THR A 570 17.16 33.88 -16.88
N GLY A 571 18.45 33.77 -17.14
CA GLY A 571 19.35 33.30 -16.10
C GLY A 571 20.80 33.32 -16.51
N ARG A 572 21.66 33.14 -15.52
CA ARG A 572 23.09 33.00 -15.67
C ARG A 572 23.56 31.77 -14.92
N PHE A 573 24.60 31.14 -15.43
CA PHE A 573 25.21 29.97 -14.85
C PHE A 573 26.64 30.30 -14.40
N GLU A 574 27.14 29.57 -13.40
CA GLU A 574 28.54 29.51 -12.98
C GLU A 574 29.00 28.05 -12.89
N LEU A 575 30.05 27.68 -13.62
CA LEU A 575 30.56 26.31 -13.61
C LEU A 575 31.28 25.98 -12.31
N LEU A 576 30.95 24.85 -11.70
CA LEU A 576 31.70 24.30 -10.57
C LEU A 576 32.78 23.32 -11.07
N PRO A 577 33.81 23.02 -10.26
CA PRO A 577 34.95 22.20 -10.68
C PRO A 577 34.57 20.83 -11.25
N ALA A 578 33.45 20.25 -10.82
CA ALA A 578 33.03 18.92 -11.26
C ALA A 578 32.55 18.87 -12.72
N LEU A 579 32.08 19.99 -13.30
CA LEU A 579 31.61 20.05 -14.69
C LEU A 579 32.67 20.63 -15.63
N GLY A 580 33.38 21.67 -15.19
CA GLY A 580 34.36 22.40 -16.01
C GLY A 580 35.82 21.98 -15.81
N GLY A 581 36.12 21.12 -14.82
CA GLY A 581 37.48 20.97 -14.32
C GLY A 581 37.97 22.24 -13.61
N THR A 582 39.15 22.18 -12.99
CA THR A 582 39.72 23.33 -12.26
C THR A 582 40.03 24.54 -13.15
N GLN A 583 40.20 24.34 -14.46
CA GLN A 583 40.51 25.39 -15.42
C GLN A 583 39.29 26.23 -15.83
N LEU A 584 38.09 25.64 -15.83
CA LEU A 584 36.85 26.33 -16.23
C LEU A 584 35.93 26.62 -15.04
N ALA A 585 36.30 26.21 -13.82
CA ALA A 585 35.57 26.57 -12.61
C ALA A 585 35.49 28.09 -12.46
N GLY A 586 34.30 28.60 -12.10
CA GLY A 586 34.02 30.04 -12.02
C GLY A 586 33.69 30.70 -13.37
N THR A 587 33.70 29.95 -14.48
CA THR A 587 33.23 30.48 -15.78
C THR A 587 31.73 30.77 -15.68
N THR A 588 31.33 31.99 -16.04
CA THR A 588 29.92 32.40 -16.08
C THR A 588 29.42 32.70 -17.49
N GLY A 589 28.13 32.46 -17.73
CA GLY A 589 27.49 32.77 -19.01
C GLY A 589 25.97 32.83 -18.89
N PRO A 590 25.26 33.34 -19.92
CA PRO A 590 23.82 33.30 -19.97
C PRO A 590 23.30 31.88 -20.23
N LEU A 591 22.10 31.57 -19.72
CA LEU A 591 21.38 30.36 -20.12
C LEU A 591 20.93 30.48 -21.58
N GLY A 592 21.16 29.45 -22.38
CA GLY A 592 20.65 29.36 -23.75
C GLY A 592 19.24 28.80 -23.78
N GLU A 593 18.31 29.49 -24.42
CA GLU A 593 16.91 29.05 -24.64
C GLU A 593 16.19 28.49 -23.39
N PRO A 594 16.23 29.18 -22.23
CA PRO A 594 15.50 28.72 -21.05
C PRO A 594 13.98 28.76 -21.29
N SER A 595 13.31 27.63 -21.06
CA SER A 595 11.87 27.47 -21.25
C SER A 595 11.28 26.49 -20.24
N GLN A 596 10.00 26.65 -19.92
CA GLN A 596 9.21 25.68 -19.17
C GLN A 596 7.89 25.45 -19.90
N ASP A 597 7.50 24.21 -20.13
CA ASP A 597 6.20 23.89 -20.74
C ASP A 597 5.06 23.86 -19.72
N SER A 598 3.82 23.70 -20.20
CA SER A 598 2.61 23.64 -19.37
C SER A 598 2.56 22.45 -18.40
N HIS A 599 3.46 21.48 -18.53
CA HIS A 599 3.60 20.33 -17.62
C HIS A 599 4.80 20.52 -16.68
N GLY A 600 5.39 21.72 -16.62
CA GLY A 600 6.48 22.09 -15.74
C GLY A 600 7.87 21.64 -16.19
N LEU A 601 8.04 21.09 -17.40
CA LEU A 601 9.33 20.62 -17.90
C LEU A 601 10.27 21.80 -18.20
N LEU A 602 11.29 21.98 -17.36
CA LEU A 602 12.32 23.01 -17.49
C LEU A 602 13.42 22.55 -18.45
N ARG A 603 13.74 23.39 -19.43
CA ARG A 603 14.84 23.18 -20.38
C ARG A 603 15.68 24.43 -20.49
N PHE A 604 16.99 24.26 -20.53
CA PHE A 604 17.94 25.31 -20.91
C PHE A 604 19.26 24.67 -21.36
N ASN A 605 20.04 25.44 -22.09
CA ASN A 605 21.33 25.06 -22.58
C ASN A 605 22.44 25.84 -21.85
N ILE A 606 23.58 25.19 -21.68
CA ILE A 606 24.80 25.79 -21.15
C ILE A 606 25.81 25.71 -22.28
N CYS A 607 26.18 26.88 -22.81
CA CYS A 607 27.30 26.99 -23.74
C CYS A 607 28.53 27.39 -22.93
N PRO A 608 29.46 26.46 -22.64
CA PRO A 608 30.77 26.88 -22.15
C PRO A 608 31.43 27.75 -23.24
N CYS A 609 32.12 28.81 -22.81
CA CYS A 609 32.76 29.81 -23.66
C CYS A 609 33.76 29.18 -24.67
N GLU A 610 34.18 29.99 -25.66
CA GLU A 610 35.15 29.64 -26.71
C GLU A 610 36.22 28.63 -26.26
N GLY A 611 36.24 27.46 -26.91
CA GLY A 611 37.27 26.42 -26.70
C GLY A 611 36.82 25.12 -26.04
N VAL A 612 35.56 24.99 -25.61
CA VAL A 612 35.03 23.75 -25.01
C VAL A 612 34.08 23.01 -25.98
N PRO A 613 34.35 21.76 -26.37
CA PRO A 613 33.48 21.02 -27.27
C PRO A 613 32.19 20.55 -26.58
N GLY A 614 31.05 21.12 -26.98
CA GLY A 614 29.70 20.61 -26.68
C GLY A 614 28.84 21.56 -25.85
N GLN A 615 27.59 21.75 -26.27
CA GLN A 615 26.55 22.42 -25.50
C GLN A 615 25.94 21.41 -24.51
N PHE A 616 25.94 21.73 -23.22
CA PHE A 616 25.22 20.90 -22.25
C PHE A 616 23.74 21.29 -22.29
N ARG A 617 22.86 20.30 -22.35
CA ARG A 617 21.41 20.48 -22.32
C ARG A 617 20.84 19.95 -21.02
N VAL A 618 20.14 20.81 -20.31
CA VAL A 618 19.35 20.46 -19.12
C VAL A 618 17.90 20.24 -19.54
N SER A 619 17.31 19.15 -19.04
CA SER A 619 15.89 18.83 -19.22
C SER A 619 15.38 18.13 -17.96
N MET A 620 14.53 18.80 -17.18
CA MET A 620 14.13 18.37 -15.85
C MET A 620 12.66 18.68 -15.54
N ARG A 621 11.98 17.79 -14.82
CA ARG A 621 10.58 17.96 -14.38
C ARG A 621 10.52 18.38 -12.90
N PRO A 622 9.42 18.99 -12.46
CA PRO A 622 9.24 19.34 -11.05
C PRO A 622 9.34 18.08 -10.17
N TYR A 623 10.06 18.21 -9.06
CA TYR A 623 10.25 17.17 -8.05
C TYR A 623 10.43 17.83 -6.69
N GLY A 624 9.42 17.72 -5.81
CA GLY A 624 9.39 18.49 -4.57
C GLY A 624 9.48 20.00 -4.83
N VAL A 625 10.37 20.69 -4.12
CA VAL A 625 10.65 22.13 -4.29
C VAL A 625 11.67 22.43 -5.40
N GLY A 626 12.18 21.41 -6.08
CA GLY A 626 13.15 21.56 -7.17
C GLY A 626 12.79 20.77 -8.41
N PHE A 627 13.80 20.35 -9.16
CA PHE A 627 13.63 19.63 -10.42
C PHE A 627 14.53 18.41 -10.50
N ALA A 628 14.05 17.35 -11.15
CA ALA A 628 14.78 16.13 -11.40
C ALA A 628 14.74 15.77 -12.89
N GLY A 629 15.87 15.34 -13.45
CA GLY A 629 15.93 14.88 -14.83
C GLY A 629 17.35 14.60 -15.29
N SER A 630 17.73 15.22 -16.39
CA SER A 630 19.02 14.94 -17.03
C SER A 630 19.79 16.17 -17.46
N LEU A 631 21.10 16.09 -17.30
CA LEU A 631 22.10 16.95 -17.93
C LEU A 631 22.80 16.13 -19.01
N SER A 632 22.81 16.59 -20.25
CA SER A 632 23.38 15.84 -21.38
C SER A 632 24.38 16.66 -22.19
N ALA A 633 25.44 16.00 -22.66
CA ALA A 633 26.39 16.53 -23.64
C ALA A 633 26.45 15.56 -24.83
N GLY A 634 25.79 15.94 -25.94
CA GLY A 634 25.64 15.04 -27.09
C GLY A 634 24.90 13.74 -26.72
N ARG A 635 25.54 12.58 -26.95
CA ARG A 635 24.96 11.25 -26.65
C ARG A 635 25.16 10.80 -25.19
N ARG A 636 25.90 11.54 -24.37
CA ARG A 636 26.15 11.20 -22.95
C ARG A 636 25.21 12.00 -22.06
N GLY A 637 24.41 11.31 -21.23
CA GLY A 637 23.48 11.92 -20.28
C GLY A 637 23.78 11.48 -18.85
N PHE A 638 23.76 12.43 -17.93
CA PHE A 638 23.86 12.22 -16.49
C PHE A 638 22.49 12.49 -15.87
N ARG A 639 22.14 11.72 -14.84
CA ARG A 639 20.98 12.04 -14.01
C ARG A 639 21.35 13.14 -13.04
N ALA A 640 20.50 14.15 -12.97
CA ALA A 640 20.79 15.36 -12.20
C ALA A 640 19.53 15.92 -11.56
N ALA A 641 19.73 16.62 -10.46
CA ALA A 641 18.70 17.38 -9.76
C ALA A 641 19.11 18.86 -9.69
N LEU A 642 18.17 19.76 -9.90
CA LEU A 642 18.33 21.20 -9.72
C LEU A 642 17.55 21.59 -8.46
N TRP A 643 18.23 22.18 -7.49
CA TRP A 643 17.67 22.44 -6.17
C TRP A 643 17.94 23.88 -5.72
N PRO A 644 17.06 24.51 -4.92
CA PRO A 644 17.34 25.82 -4.34
C PRO A 644 18.65 25.78 -3.53
N ALA A 645 19.54 26.74 -3.78
CA ALA A 645 20.89 26.71 -3.22
C ALA A 645 20.93 26.93 -1.69
N ASP A 646 19.86 27.49 -1.14
CA ASP A 646 19.62 27.78 0.27
C ASP A 646 18.97 26.61 1.04
N LEU A 647 18.51 25.57 0.33
CA LEU A 647 17.87 24.40 0.94
C LEU A 647 18.76 23.15 0.86
N PRO A 648 18.70 22.27 1.88
CA PRO A 648 19.32 20.96 1.79
C PRO A 648 18.64 20.12 0.70
N LEU A 649 19.40 19.25 0.05
CA LEU A 649 18.86 18.25 -0.89
C LEU A 649 17.82 17.37 -0.18
N PRO A 650 16.80 16.88 -0.90
CA PRO A 650 15.78 16.00 -0.34
C PRO A 650 16.39 14.63 -0.02
N ASP A 651 15.60 13.74 0.58
CA ASP A 651 15.98 12.34 0.73
C ASP A 651 16.45 11.78 -0.62
N LEU A 652 17.66 11.23 -0.61
CA LEU A 652 18.35 10.76 -1.80
C LEU A 652 17.74 9.46 -2.31
N ASP A 653 17.07 8.69 -1.47
CA ASP A 653 16.53 7.39 -1.87
C ASP A 653 15.33 7.53 -2.82
N PRO A 654 14.28 8.30 -2.48
CA PRO A 654 13.21 8.65 -3.42
C PRO A 654 13.73 9.42 -4.65
N LEU A 655 14.73 10.29 -4.48
CA LEU A 655 15.30 11.06 -5.59
C LEU A 655 16.07 10.16 -6.57
N LYS A 656 16.83 9.18 -6.07
CA LYS A 656 17.53 8.19 -6.89
C LYS A 656 16.54 7.25 -7.57
N GLU A 657 15.47 6.86 -6.89
CA GLU A 657 14.40 6.05 -7.47
C GLU A 657 13.70 6.78 -8.64
N ALA A 658 13.37 8.05 -8.47
CA ALA A 658 12.78 8.87 -9.53
C ALA A 658 13.71 9.04 -10.75
N LEU A 659 15.03 9.10 -10.52
CA LEU A 659 16.03 9.34 -11.57
C LEU A 659 16.58 8.09 -12.26
N HIS A 660 16.73 7.00 -11.51
CA HIS A 660 17.39 5.77 -11.95
C HIS A 660 16.47 4.55 -11.98
N GLY A 661 15.22 4.69 -11.52
CA GLY A 661 14.29 3.59 -11.33
C GLY A 661 14.46 2.91 -9.95
N PRO A 662 13.63 1.89 -9.66
CA PRO A 662 13.71 1.15 -8.40
C PRO A 662 15.10 0.55 -8.21
N ARG A 663 15.50 0.36 -6.95
CA ARG A 663 16.78 -0.28 -6.62
C ARG A 663 16.82 -1.66 -7.28
N PRO A 664 17.85 -1.96 -8.10
CA PRO A 664 17.97 -3.24 -8.78
C PRO A 664 18.22 -4.39 -7.81
#